data_AF-A0AAJ0MGR7-F1
#
_entry.id   AF-A0AAJ0MGR7-F1
#
_cell.length_a   1.000
_cell.length_b   1.000
_cell.length_c   1.000
_cell.angle_alpha   90.00
_cell.angle_beta   90.00
_cell.angle_gamma   90.00
#
_symmetry.space_group_name_H-M   'P 1'
#
loop_
_entity.id
_entity.type
_entity.pdbx_description
1 polymer ?
#
loop_
_entity_poly.entity_id
_entity_poly.type
_entity_poly.pdbx_seq_one_letter_code
_entity_poly.pdbx_strand_id
1 'polypeptide(L)'
;MSDFWRSKRARYRYTEHSSSDSGEGGTFLVSNVKFRVGAPPPQPLPAQSGWSIACTKVQEALGTSLQVQAEIIAEAEGVEPLSVEFLSRFAPGSDNHRPTILIVAKWSKASPPIWEKIVKEAKKFADSSTRGASLQDVEVCVEMVAEELTLTKYVAPIPDGEVTKDLSEDWPRIADKVVDILDAYPATQSRVTSLALFKLGFSEDFDKNRRTVYISVDYESEESKWPPVVGEIQQLLNRYPHDLHVHMEHNTSESYPEFEVVEKFMTERQRWEKDLSGFNPSRKYNKLVGLGDDIGPQRYLKLEDSSDELYFPGVGTLGCWIELKSILEPHWTRYALTNYHVVRPAFDGFQIGKTKKGEIVPVGPVKDSVLWKVDMNGIGPKFSLGGKVDIEHPTRVKHCYAVQILSERITKSPNNPNAAKTKTHLEDIKSFFDKNEQHLGSIYCASGYTRRSNNNGRMDWALIRPTGSGIARIGKNTLPAIEVWDNNGYAGVAPNTTEALGQPPSNGLRSLKNGDHLFKLGTTTGATAGSFSQLKPMVRLAKDRHVQAFLKARDRPYLSDEFQFFGHTSKNWVAKEGDSGSVVFDDEGRAVGLLFGGQMVQNAACSYAYVTPIEDVFADIRLFSNGQITEIRIAEDS
;
A
#
# COMPACT_ATOMS: atom_id res chain seq x y z
N MET A 1 16.32 41.51 7.26
CA MET A 1 15.64 40.22 7.00
C MET A 1 14.52 40.45 5.99
N SER A 2 14.89 40.87 4.79
CA SER A 2 14.05 41.08 3.60
C SER A 2 15.02 40.95 2.42
N ASP A 3 14.56 40.41 1.30
CA ASP A 3 15.30 40.13 0.05
C ASP A 3 15.93 38.74 -0.11
N PHE A 4 15.12 37.67 -0.07
CA PHE A 4 15.54 36.39 -0.67
C PHE A 4 14.40 35.51 -1.23
N TRP A 5 13.46 36.09 -1.99
CA TRP A 5 12.54 35.30 -2.81
C TRP A 5 12.26 35.99 -4.15
N ARG A 6 13.20 35.84 -5.10
CA ARG A 6 12.89 35.96 -6.53
C ARG A 6 12.61 34.56 -7.08
N SER A 7 11.35 34.36 -7.45
CA SER A 7 10.84 33.28 -8.29
C SER A 7 11.80 32.92 -9.44
N LYS A 8 12.36 31.71 -9.39
CA LYS A 8 12.84 31.00 -10.57
C LYS A 8 11.82 29.91 -10.87
N ARG A 9 11.05 30.07 -11.95
CA ARG A 9 10.34 28.96 -12.60
C ARG A 9 11.36 27.87 -12.89
N ALA A 10 11.25 26.74 -12.20
CA ALA A 10 12.08 25.56 -12.45
C ALA A 10 11.72 25.00 -13.83
N ARG A 11 12.52 25.33 -14.84
CA ARG A 11 12.55 24.57 -16.10
C ARG A 11 13.36 23.31 -15.81
N TYR A 12 12.69 22.16 -15.77
CA TYR A 12 13.37 20.85 -15.80
C TYR A 12 14.31 20.83 -17.01
N ARG A 13 15.62 20.67 -16.78
CA ARG A 13 16.62 20.50 -17.83
C ARG A 13 16.71 19.01 -18.19
N TYR A 14 15.89 18.57 -19.13
CA TYR A 14 16.03 17.28 -19.81
C TYR A 14 17.23 17.37 -20.76
N THR A 15 18.27 16.53 -20.62
CA THR A 15 19.51 16.72 -21.43
C THR A 15 20.16 15.49 -22.05
N GLU A 16 19.66 14.26 -21.94
CA GLU A 16 20.35 13.11 -22.59
C GLU A 16 19.48 12.19 -23.47
N HIS A 17 18.15 12.19 -23.34
CA HIS A 17 17.24 11.44 -24.24
C HIS A 17 16.08 12.29 -24.78
N SER A 18 16.29 13.61 -24.81
CA SER A 18 15.32 14.58 -25.29
C SER A 18 15.78 15.20 -26.61
N SER A 19 15.06 14.94 -27.70
CA SER A 19 15.21 15.72 -28.94
C SER A 19 14.29 16.95 -28.86
N SER A 20 14.63 18.04 -29.56
CA SER A 20 13.76 19.20 -29.68
C SER A 20 13.21 19.28 -31.08
N ASP A 21 11.93 19.64 -31.23
CA ASP A 21 11.30 19.96 -32.51
C ASP A 21 10.48 21.25 -32.36
N SER A 22 10.06 21.84 -33.47
CA SER A 22 9.27 23.07 -33.50
C SER A 22 7.97 22.86 -34.28
N GLY A 23 6.86 23.26 -33.68
CA GLY A 23 5.56 23.36 -34.33
C GLY A 23 5.07 24.80 -34.32
N GLU A 24 3.86 25.03 -34.84
CA GLU A 24 3.24 26.35 -34.79
C GLU A 24 3.13 26.85 -33.34
N GLY A 25 2.88 25.97 -32.37
CA GLY A 25 2.85 26.23 -30.93
C GLY A 25 4.17 26.62 -30.26
N GLY A 26 5.31 26.53 -30.95
CA GLY A 26 6.65 26.80 -30.42
C GLY A 26 7.56 25.57 -30.41
N THR A 27 8.72 25.68 -29.75
CA THR A 27 9.66 24.57 -29.58
C THR A 27 9.19 23.64 -28.47
N PHE A 28 9.07 22.34 -28.76
CA PHE A 28 8.74 21.31 -27.78
C PHE A 28 9.84 20.25 -27.70
N LEU A 29 9.93 19.60 -26.55
CA LEU A 29 10.86 18.50 -26.33
C LEU A 29 10.14 17.17 -26.55
N VAL A 30 10.86 16.18 -27.07
CA VAL A 30 10.38 14.81 -27.24
C VAL A 30 11.25 13.92 -26.38
N SER A 31 10.64 13.14 -25.49
CA SER A 31 11.34 12.15 -24.68
C SER A 31 11.09 10.76 -25.23
N ASN A 32 12.16 9.99 -25.41
CA ASN A 32 12.11 8.63 -25.89
C ASN A 32 12.73 7.71 -24.84
N VAL A 33 11.90 6.90 -24.19
CA VAL A 33 12.31 5.90 -23.20
C VAL A 33 11.80 4.52 -23.63
N LYS A 34 12.30 3.45 -23.01
CA LYS A 34 11.91 2.08 -23.38
C LYS A 34 10.38 1.94 -23.25
N PHE A 35 9.72 1.44 -24.30
CA PHE A 35 8.27 1.27 -24.40
C PHE A 35 7.43 2.55 -24.47
N ARG A 36 8.02 3.75 -24.56
CA ARG A 36 7.24 4.99 -24.50
C ARG A 36 7.92 6.20 -25.13
N VAL A 37 7.16 6.95 -25.90
CA VAL A 37 7.60 8.23 -26.49
C VAL A 37 6.55 9.30 -26.22
N GLY A 38 6.97 10.53 -25.91
CA GLY A 38 6.00 11.61 -25.66
C GLY A 38 6.54 13.01 -25.90
N ALA A 39 5.63 13.91 -26.28
CA ALA A 39 5.87 15.33 -26.52
C ALA A 39 4.75 16.21 -25.92
N PRO A 40 5.04 17.16 -25.01
CA PRO A 40 6.29 17.28 -24.23
C PRO A 40 6.66 15.98 -23.49
N PRO A 41 7.84 15.88 -22.85
CA PRO A 41 8.24 14.69 -22.10
C PRO A 41 7.09 14.18 -21.20
N PRO A 42 6.75 12.90 -21.30
CA PRO A 42 5.53 12.38 -20.72
C PRO A 42 5.66 12.28 -19.20
N GLN A 43 4.53 12.22 -18.49
CA GLN A 43 4.51 12.15 -17.02
C GLN A 43 5.14 10.83 -16.53
N PRO A 44 5.92 10.77 -15.44
CA PRO A 44 6.49 9.51 -14.96
C PRO A 44 5.46 8.39 -14.79
N LEU A 45 5.81 7.14 -15.13
CA LEU A 45 4.91 5.99 -14.94
C LEU A 45 4.99 5.40 -13.53
N PRO A 46 3.88 4.89 -12.97
CA PRO A 46 2.55 4.83 -13.58
C PRO A 46 1.91 6.22 -13.59
N ALA A 47 1.26 6.55 -14.69
CA ALA A 47 0.49 7.78 -14.82
C ALA A 47 -1.01 7.42 -14.75
N GLN A 48 -1.73 8.09 -13.87
CA GLN A 48 -3.18 8.00 -13.80
C GLN A 48 -3.81 8.73 -14.98
N SER A 49 -4.98 8.24 -15.38
CA SER A 49 -5.81 8.80 -16.43
C SER A 49 -7.12 9.28 -15.84
N GLY A 50 -7.61 10.43 -16.30
CA GLY A 50 -8.90 10.97 -15.87
C GLY A 50 -9.39 12.07 -16.81
N TRP A 51 -10.52 12.68 -16.47
CA TRP A 51 -11.05 13.82 -17.22
C TRP A 51 -10.75 15.13 -16.49
N SER A 52 -10.29 16.15 -17.23
CA SER A 52 -9.98 17.47 -16.67
C SER A 52 -10.80 18.57 -17.34
N ILE A 53 -10.91 19.75 -16.73
CA ILE A 53 -11.56 20.93 -17.33
C ILE A 53 -10.90 21.28 -18.67
N ALA A 54 -9.58 21.14 -18.77
CA ALA A 54 -8.86 21.38 -20.01
C ALA A 54 -9.21 20.35 -21.09
N CYS A 55 -9.45 19.07 -20.72
CA CYS A 55 -9.98 18.07 -21.65
C CYS A 55 -11.38 18.48 -22.16
N THR A 56 -12.27 18.94 -21.29
CA THR A 56 -13.61 19.41 -21.70
C THR A 56 -13.53 20.52 -22.74
N LYS A 57 -12.72 21.55 -22.49
CA LYS A 57 -12.53 22.67 -23.43
C LYS A 57 -12.05 22.19 -24.81
N VAL A 58 -11.07 21.29 -24.83
CA VAL A 58 -10.52 20.75 -26.09
C VAL A 58 -11.57 19.90 -26.80
N GLN A 59 -12.27 19.02 -26.08
CA GLN A 59 -13.28 18.13 -26.65
C GLN A 59 -14.48 18.91 -27.22
N GLU A 60 -14.92 19.98 -26.55
CA GLU A 60 -16.01 20.84 -27.03
C GLU A 60 -15.63 21.59 -28.32
N ALA A 61 -14.37 22.01 -28.45
CA ALA A 61 -13.92 22.79 -29.60
C ALA A 61 -13.50 21.93 -30.80
N LEU A 62 -12.87 20.77 -30.55
CA LEU A 62 -12.22 19.95 -31.58
C LEU A 62 -12.86 18.57 -31.76
N GLY A 63 -13.82 18.19 -30.93
CA GLY A 63 -14.46 16.87 -30.98
C GLY A 63 -13.42 15.74 -30.88
N THR A 64 -13.51 14.77 -31.79
CA THR A 64 -12.59 13.62 -31.88
C THR A 64 -11.47 13.81 -32.91
N SER A 65 -11.32 15.00 -33.48
CA SER A 65 -10.39 15.25 -34.60
C SER A 65 -8.92 14.95 -34.25
N LEU A 66 -8.53 15.21 -33.00
CA LEU A 66 -7.17 14.94 -32.52
C LEU A 66 -6.86 13.43 -32.50
N GLN A 67 -7.80 12.61 -32.03
CA GLN A 67 -7.66 11.16 -31.98
C GLN A 67 -7.60 10.57 -33.40
N VAL A 68 -8.56 10.94 -34.26
CA VAL A 68 -8.64 10.46 -35.64
C VAL A 68 -7.38 10.81 -36.42
N GLN A 69 -6.86 12.03 -36.26
CA GLN A 69 -5.65 12.42 -36.97
C GLN A 69 -4.40 11.70 -36.45
N ALA A 70 -4.30 11.48 -35.13
CA ALA A 70 -3.20 10.71 -34.56
C ALA A 70 -3.19 9.25 -35.05
N GLU A 71 -4.37 8.65 -35.21
CA GLU A 71 -4.54 7.33 -35.82
C GLU A 71 -4.05 7.31 -37.27
N ILE A 72 -4.51 8.26 -38.11
CA ILE A 72 -4.07 8.40 -39.51
C ILE A 72 -2.54 8.57 -39.61
N ILE A 73 -1.93 9.38 -38.73
CA ILE A 73 -0.48 9.59 -38.71
C ILE A 73 0.26 8.30 -38.36
N ALA A 74 -0.23 7.53 -37.39
CA ALA A 74 0.37 6.26 -37.03
C ALA A 74 0.28 5.23 -38.17
N GLU A 75 -0.90 5.11 -38.80
CA GLU A 75 -1.13 4.21 -39.92
C GLU A 75 -0.26 4.54 -41.15
N ALA A 76 -0.05 5.83 -41.43
CA ALA A 76 0.82 6.29 -42.51
C ALA A 76 2.28 5.85 -42.34
N GLU A 77 2.73 5.67 -41.10
CA GLU A 77 4.05 5.15 -40.75
C GLU A 77 4.08 3.62 -40.59
N GLY A 78 2.99 2.92 -40.96
CA GLY A 78 2.88 1.47 -40.90
C GLY A 78 2.67 0.91 -39.49
N VAL A 79 2.22 1.74 -38.55
CA VAL A 79 1.87 1.31 -37.19
C VAL A 79 0.35 1.30 -37.06
N GLU A 80 -0.23 0.12 -36.83
CA GLU A 80 -1.64 -0.03 -36.46
C GLU A 80 -1.80 0.20 -34.94
N PRO A 81 -2.46 1.29 -34.50
CA PRO A 81 -2.72 1.51 -33.08
C PRO A 81 -3.70 0.46 -32.54
N LEU A 82 -3.48 0.02 -31.31
CA LEU A 82 -4.45 -0.80 -30.56
C LEU A 82 -5.56 0.06 -29.95
N SER A 83 -5.22 1.29 -29.56
CA SER A 83 -6.19 2.31 -29.16
C SER A 83 -5.60 3.71 -29.33
N VAL A 84 -6.48 4.69 -29.56
CA VAL A 84 -6.17 6.12 -29.53
C VAL A 84 -7.20 6.84 -28.69
N GLU A 85 -6.78 7.39 -27.55
CA GLU A 85 -7.67 8.03 -26.59
C GLU A 85 -7.27 9.49 -26.33
N PHE A 86 -8.23 10.33 -25.96
CA PHE A 86 -7.96 11.68 -25.46
C PHE A 86 -8.42 11.78 -24.02
N LEU A 87 -7.48 12.03 -23.11
CA LEU A 87 -7.70 12.02 -21.67
C LEU A 87 -6.67 12.91 -20.97
N SER A 88 -6.85 13.14 -19.67
CA SER A 88 -5.85 13.82 -18.85
C SER A 88 -4.90 12.80 -18.24
N ARG A 89 -3.58 13.00 -18.39
CA ARG A 89 -2.54 12.21 -17.71
C ARG A 89 -1.85 13.00 -16.60
N PHE A 90 -1.59 12.34 -15.48
CA PHE A 90 -0.88 12.89 -14.33
C PHE A 90 -0.21 11.79 -13.52
N ALA A 91 0.93 12.09 -12.88
CA ALA A 91 1.52 11.18 -11.91
C ALA A 91 0.66 11.12 -10.63
N PRO A 92 0.58 9.97 -9.93
CA PRO A 92 0.02 9.87 -8.58
C PRO A 92 0.56 10.98 -7.67
N GLY A 93 -0.33 11.58 -6.87
CA GLY A 93 0.04 12.71 -6.01
C GLY A 93 0.39 14.03 -6.72
N SER A 94 0.31 14.11 -8.06
CA SER A 94 0.57 15.34 -8.84
C SER A 94 -0.72 16.07 -9.28
N ASP A 95 -0.73 17.41 -9.23
CA ASP A 95 -1.80 18.28 -9.79
C ASP A 95 -1.54 18.67 -11.25
N ASN A 96 -0.44 18.18 -11.83
CA ASN A 96 -0.03 18.50 -13.19
C ASN A 96 -0.82 17.65 -14.21
N HIS A 97 -2.13 17.91 -14.27
CA HIS A 97 -3.05 17.31 -15.24
C HIS A 97 -2.74 17.82 -16.65
N ARG A 98 -2.42 16.91 -17.57
CA ARG A 98 -2.10 17.25 -18.96
C ARG A 98 -3.08 16.58 -19.91
N PRO A 99 -3.91 17.34 -20.65
CA PRO A 99 -4.66 16.78 -21.78
C PRO A 99 -3.69 16.09 -22.73
N THR A 100 -3.95 14.84 -23.06
CA THR A 100 -3.01 13.95 -23.73
C THR A 100 -3.76 13.09 -24.74
N ILE A 101 -3.23 13.05 -25.96
CA ILE A 101 -3.56 12.02 -26.94
C ILE A 101 -2.69 10.81 -26.61
N LEU A 102 -3.31 9.75 -26.11
CA LEU A 102 -2.65 8.49 -25.75
C LEU A 102 -2.82 7.48 -26.89
N ILE A 103 -1.72 7.07 -27.50
CA ILE A 103 -1.67 6.07 -28.56
C ILE A 103 -1.07 4.79 -27.96
N VAL A 104 -1.81 3.70 -27.96
CA VAL A 104 -1.30 2.38 -27.53
C VAL A 104 -0.98 1.56 -28.78
N ALA A 105 0.21 0.97 -28.87
CA ALA A 105 0.61 0.18 -30.03
C ALA A 105 1.57 -0.97 -29.65
N LYS A 106 1.70 -1.97 -30.53
CA LYS A 106 2.68 -3.05 -30.35
C LYS A 106 4.09 -2.52 -30.44
N TRP A 107 4.93 -2.91 -29.49
CA TRP A 107 6.32 -2.49 -29.44
C TRP A 107 7.27 -3.51 -30.06
N SER A 108 8.33 -3.00 -30.70
CA SER A 108 9.46 -3.76 -31.21
C SER A 108 10.74 -2.95 -31.04
N LYS A 109 11.89 -3.59 -31.24
CA LYS A 109 13.19 -2.89 -31.24
C LYS A 109 13.29 -1.78 -32.30
N ALA A 110 12.47 -1.83 -33.36
CA ALA A 110 12.42 -0.81 -34.40
C ALA A 110 11.44 0.33 -34.09
N SER A 111 10.59 0.19 -33.07
CA SER A 111 9.56 1.15 -32.72
C SER A 111 10.08 2.54 -32.29
N PRO A 112 11.16 2.68 -31.48
CA PRO A 112 11.55 4.00 -30.94
C PRO A 112 11.71 5.13 -31.98
N PRO A 113 12.44 4.96 -33.10
CA PRO A 113 12.56 6.03 -34.10
C PRO A 113 11.24 6.32 -34.85
N ILE A 114 10.42 5.30 -35.11
CA ILE A 114 9.14 5.43 -35.80
C ILE A 114 8.15 6.19 -34.90
N TRP A 115 8.05 5.79 -33.63
CA TRP A 115 7.17 6.42 -32.65
C TRP A 115 7.57 7.88 -32.37
N GLU A 116 8.87 8.18 -32.37
CA GLU A 116 9.32 9.57 -32.25
C GLU A 116 8.85 10.44 -33.41
N LYS A 117 8.83 9.91 -34.64
CA LYS A 117 8.29 10.61 -35.80
C LYS A 117 6.79 10.82 -35.68
N ILE A 118 6.03 9.77 -35.37
CA ILE A 118 4.57 9.82 -35.16
C ILE A 118 4.21 10.86 -34.09
N VAL A 119 4.86 10.81 -32.93
CA VAL A 119 4.61 11.73 -31.81
C VAL A 119 4.92 13.18 -32.21
N LYS A 120 5.99 13.44 -32.96
CA LYS A 120 6.32 14.79 -33.45
C LYS A 120 5.24 15.33 -34.40
N GLU A 121 4.79 14.51 -35.35
CA GLU A 121 3.78 14.91 -36.33
C GLU A 121 2.41 15.13 -35.68
N ALA A 122 1.98 14.21 -34.82
CA ALA A 122 0.73 14.35 -34.06
C ALA A 122 0.77 15.56 -33.12
N LYS A 123 1.92 15.86 -32.49
CA LYS A 123 2.07 17.05 -31.65
C LYS A 123 1.98 18.34 -32.45
N LYS A 124 2.62 18.40 -33.63
CA LYS A 124 2.51 19.55 -34.55
C LYS A 124 1.07 19.80 -34.95
N PHE A 125 0.33 18.74 -35.28
CA PHE A 125 -1.10 18.85 -35.59
C PHE A 125 -1.91 19.36 -34.38
N ALA A 126 -1.71 18.78 -33.19
CA ALA A 126 -2.41 19.22 -31.99
C ALA A 126 -2.18 20.70 -31.67
N ASP A 127 -0.94 21.19 -31.83
CA ASP A 127 -0.60 22.61 -31.62
C ASP A 127 -1.28 23.54 -32.64
N SER A 128 -1.32 23.13 -33.91
CA SER A 128 -2.03 23.88 -34.96
C SER A 128 -3.54 23.91 -34.72
N SER A 129 -4.15 22.78 -34.36
CA SER A 129 -5.59 22.67 -34.11
C SER A 129 -6.03 23.46 -32.88
N THR A 130 -5.28 23.36 -31.77
CA THR A 130 -5.56 24.13 -30.54
C THR A 130 -5.41 25.63 -30.78
N ARG A 131 -4.42 26.07 -31.55
CA ARG A 131 -4.29 27.47 -31.96
C ARG A 131 -5.47 27.92 -32.83
N GLY A 132 -5.86 27.13 -33.82
CA GLY A 132 -7.00 27.43 -34.70
C GLY A 132 -8.32 27.55 -33.95
N ALA A 133 -8.49 26.78 -32.88
CA ALA A 133 -9.65 26.82 -31.98
C ALA A 133 -9.55 27.87 -30.86
N SER A 134 -8.53 28.74 -30.87
CA SER A 134 -8.29 29.75 -29.82
C SER A 134 -8.05 29.16 -28.41
N LEU A 135 -7.51 27.94 -28.31
CA LEU A 135 -7.16 27.23 -27.07
C LEU A 135 -5.65 27.35 -26.74
N GLN A 136 -5.07 28.53 -26.96
CA GLN A 136 -3.62 28.75 -26.86
C GLN A 136 -3.06 28.61 -25.43
N ASP A 137 -3.94 28.62 -24.42
CA ASP A 137 -3.63 28.41 -23.01
C ASP A 137 -3.56 26.92 -22.61
N VAL A 138 -3.98 26.00 -23.48
CA VAL A 138 -4.03 24.56 -23.21
C VAL A 138 -2.93 23.83 -23.99
N GLU A 139 -1.96 23.28 -23.26
CA GLU A 139 -0.94 22.40 -23.85
C GLU A 139 -1.47 20.97 -23.98
N VAL A 140 -1.75 20.53 -25.21
CA VAL A 140 -2.09 19.14 -25.51
C VAL A 140 -0.81 18.33 -25.71
N CYS A 141 -0.65 17.27 -24.92
CA CYS A 141 0.44 16.32 -25.03
C CYS A 141 0.10 15.21 -26.02
N VAL A 142 1.13 14.60 -26.59
CA VAL A 142 1.00 13.34 -27.33
C VAL A 142 1.91 12.32 -26.68
N GLU A 143 1.36 11.16 -26.38
CA GLU A 143 2.08 10.05 -25.74
C GLU A 143 1.77 8.76 -26.48
N MET A 144 2.81 8.06 -26.91
CA MET A 144 2.72 6.73 -27.50
C MET A 144 3.35 5.71 -26.56
N VAL A 145 2.58 4.68 -26.18
CA VAL A 145 2.98 3.66 -25.21
C VAL A 145 2.84 2.26 -25.80
N ALA A 146 3.69 1.36 -25.31
CA ALA A 146 3.60 -0.06 -25.62
C ALA A 146 2.44 -0.74 -24.91
N GLU A 147 1.86 -1.76 -25.55
CA GLU A 147 0.83 -2.60 -24.93
C GLU A 147 1.31 -3.22 -23.61
N GLU A 148 2.60 -3.51 -23.48
CA GLU A 148 3.21 -4.03 -22.25
C GLU A 148 3.04 -3.11 -21.03
N LEU A 149 2.80 -1.81 -21.26
CA LEU A 149 2.52 -0.82 -20.22
C LEU A 149 1.04 -0.71 -19.87
N THR A 150 0.16 -1.38 -20.62
CA THR A 150 -1.30 -1.41 -20.40
C THR A 150 -1.83 -2.80 -20.07
N LEU A 151 -1.09 -3.85 -20.40
CA LEU A 151 -1.45 -5.23 -20.11
C LEU A 151 -1.42 -5.53 -18.62
N THR A 152 -2.38 -6.34 -18.19
CA THR A 152 -2.40 -6.92 -16.84
C THR A 152 -1.16 -7.79 -16.64
N LYS A 153 -0.41 -7.49 -15.58
CA LYS A 153 0.73 -8.30 -15.15
C LYS A 153 0.29 -9.34 -14.12
N TYR A 154 1.03 -10.42 -14.03
CA TYR A 154 0.78 -11.51 -13.11
C TYR A 154 2.04 -11.74 -12.27
N VAL A 155 1.86 -11.78 -10.96
CA VAL A 155 2.93 -11.95 -9.97
C VAL A 155 2.69 -13.18 -9.12
N ALA A 156 3.75 -13.93 -8.85
CA ALA A 156 3.69 -15.12 -8.01
C ALA A 156 5.07 -15.43 -7.41
N PRO A 157 5.15 -16.13 -6.27
CA PRO A 157 6.42 -16.64 -5.78
C PRO A 157 7.09 -17.54 -6.82
N ILE A 158 8.43 -17.61 -6.79
CA ILE A 158 9.14 -18.63 -7.58
C ILE A 158 8.79 -20.00 -6.98
N PRO A 159 8.33 -20.99 -7.77
CA PRO A 159 7.97 -22.33 -7.25
C PRO A 159 9.11 -22.97 -6.46
N ASP A 160 8.82 -23.73 -5.40
CA ASP A 160 9.84 -24.34 -4.53
C ASP A 160 10.89 -25.15 -5.32
N GLY A 161 10.46 -25.95 -6.30
CA GLY A 161 11.36 -26.73 -7.15
C GLY A 161 12.30 -25.89 -8.04
N GLU A 162 11.99 -24.61 -8.23
CA GLU A 162 12.84 -23.64 -8.95
C GLU A 162 13.76 -22.84 -8.03
N VAL A 163 13.50 -22.81 -6.72
CA VAL A 163 14.36 -22.16 -5.73
C VAL A 163 15.48 -23.09 -5.34
N THR A 164 16.54 -23.09 -6.15
CA THR A 164 17.75 -23.87 -5.86
C THR A 164 18.46 -23.32 -4.63
N LYS A 165 19.24 -24.18 -3.96
CA LYS A 165 20.13 -23.76 -2.86
C LYS A 165 21.04 -22.60 -3.28
N ASP A 166 21.59 -22.67 -4.49
CA ASP A 166 22.45 -21.63 -5.05
C ASP A 166 21.71 -20.29 -5.19
N LEU A 167 20.45 -20.30 -5.65
CA LEU A 167 19.66 -19.08 -5.76
C LEU A 167 19.37 -18.46 -4.39
N SER A 168 19.01 -19.28 -3.39
CA SER A 168 18.77 -18.80 -2.02
C SER A 168 20.03 -18.20 -1.38
N GLU A 169 21.21 -18.76 -1.65
CA GLU A 169 22.49 -18.26 -1.15
C GLU A 169 22.98 -17.01 -1.90
N ASP A 170 22.71 -16.94 -3.21
CA ASP A 170 23.12 -15.82 -4.06
C ASP A 170 22.20 -14.60 -3.90
N TRP A 171 20.90 -14.80 -3.67
CA TRP A 171 19.92 -13.70 -3.68
C TRP A 171 20.30 -12.52 -2.76
N PRO A 172 20.66 -12.71 -1.48
CA PRO A 172 21.05 -11.58 -0.62
C PRO A 172 22.24 -10.79 -1.20
N ARG A 173 23.22 -11.49 -1.79
CA ARG A 173 24.40 -10.86 -2.41
C ARG A 173 24.06 -10.16 -3.71
N ILE A 174 23.12 -10.70 -4.50
CA ILE A 174 22.60 -10.06 -5.70
C ILE A 174 21.88 -8.78 -5.32
N ALA A 175 20.96 -8.86 -4.36
CA ALA A 175 20.19 -7.72 -3.89
C ALA A 175 21.11 -6.59 -3.40
N ASP A 176 22.13 -6.93 -2.59
CA ASP A 176 23.10 -5.94 -2.11
C ASP A 176 23.85 -5.21 -3.23
N LYS A 177 24.34 -5.95 -4.22
CA LYS A 177 25.05 -5.35 -5.36
C LYS A 177 24.12 -4.54 -6.26
N VAL A 178 22.86 -4.94 -6.39
CA VAL A 178 21.86 -4.16 -7.14
C VAL A 178 21.60 -2.84 -6.42
N VAL A 179 21.50 -2.83 -5.09
CA VAL A 179 21.39 -1.58 -4.32
C VAL A 179 22.63 -0.71 -4.46
N ASP A 180 23.85 -1.27 -4.44
CA ASP A 180 25.07 -0.50 -4.68
C ASP A 180 25.06 0.20 -6.04
N ILE A 181 24.62 -0.49 -7.09
CA ILE A 181 24.45 0.11 -8.41
C ILE A 181 23.40 1.22 -8.35
N LEU A 182 22.24 0.97 -7.76
CA LEU A 182 21.18 1.99 -7.64
C LEU A 182 21.65 3.23 -6.88
N ASP A 183 22.46 3.08 -5.84
CA ASP A 183 22.97 4.19 -5.03
C ASP A 183 24.15 4.93 -5.67
N ALA A 184 24.85 4.31 -6.62
CA ALA A 184 25.93 4.94 -7.38
C ALA A 184 25.41 5.94 -8.43
N TYR A 185 24.17 5.79 -8.90
CA TYR A 185 23.58 6.67 -9.90
C TYR A 185 22.72 7.78 -9.25
N PRO A 186 22.97 9.07 -9.55
CA PRO A 186 22.19 10.18 -8.99
C PRO A 186 20.68 10.09 -9.26
N ALA A 187 20.28 9.43 -10.36
CA ALA A 187 18.89 9.26 -10.72
C ALA A 187 18.11 8.32 -9.77
N THR A 188 18.80 7.40 -9.09
CA THR A 188 18.20 6.33 -8.28
C THR A 188 18.71 6.33 -6.83
N GLN A 189 19.70 7.15 -6.52
CA GLN A 189 20.33 7.23 -5.21
C GLN A 189 19.33 7.48 -4.08
N SER A 190 19.32 6.58 -3.10
CA SER A 190 18.38 6.59 -1.96
C SER A 190 16.91 6.61 -2.37
N ARG A 191 16.54 6.22 -3.61
CA ARG A 191 15.15 6.27 -4.12
C ARG A 191 14.41 4.93 -4.07
N VAL A 192 15.11 3.83 -3.81
CA VAL A 192 14.55 2.47 -3.76
C VAL A 192 13.42 2.39 -2.75
N THR A 193 12.26 1.88 -3.18
CA THR A 193 11.10 1.59 -2.34
C THR A 193 10.96 0.10 -2.07
N SER A 194 11.23 -0.75 -3.06
CA SER A 194 11.30 -2.20 -2.89
C SER A 194 12.21 -2.84 -3.95
N LEU A 195 12.99 -3.83 -3.54
CA LEU A 195 13.82 -4.69 -4.37
C LEU A 195 13.47 -6.15 -4.04
N ALA A 196 12.89 -6.87 -4.98
CA ALA A 196 12.29 -8.19 -4.77
C ALA A 196 12.64 -9.18 -5.88
N LEU A 197 12.44 -10.48 -5.63
CA LEU A 197 12.62 -11.54 -6.63
C LEU A 197 11.41 -12.47 -6.67
N PHE A 198 10.73 -12.52 -7.82
CA PHE A 198 9.53 -13.34 -8.02
C PHE A 198 9.26 -13.62 -9.51
N LYS A 199 8.23 -14.41 -9.83
CA LYS A 199 7.74 -14.57 -11.22
C LYS A 199 6.94 -13.33 -11.61
N LEU A 200 7.29 -12.68 -12.72
CA LEU A 200 6.56 -11.54 -13.28
C LEU A 200 6.42 -11.69 -14.80
N GLY A 201 5.21 -11.45 -15.30
CA GLY A 201 4.94 -11.43 -16.74
C GLY A 201 3.47 -11.17 -17.04
N PHE A 202 3.03 -11.54 -18.23
CA PHE A 202 1.67 -11.29 -18.74
C PHE A 202 0.82 -12.56 -18.83
N SER A 203 1.33 -13.71 -18.38
CA SER A 203 0.58 -14.96 -18.39
C SER A 203 -0.08 -15.23 -17.04
N GLU A 204 -1.35 -15.64 -17.05
CA GLU A 204 -2.05 -16.19 -15.88
C GLU A 204 -1.40 -17.47 -15.36
N ASP A 205 -0.77 -18.23 -16.27
CA ASP A 205 0.06 -19.36 -15.92
C ASP A 205 1.43 -18.84 -15.45
N PHE A 206 1.58 -18.74 -14.13
CA PHE A 206 2.75 -18.12 -13.50
C PHE A 206 4.07 -18.82 -13.84
N ASP A 207 4.04 -20.10 -14.21
CA ASP A 207 5.25 -20.86 -14.59
C ASP A 207 5.83 -20.37 -15.92
N LYS A 208 4.99 -19.82 -16.80
CA LYS A 208 5.41 -19.19 -18.06
C LYS A 208 6.04 -17.81 -17.89
N ASN A 209 5.84 -17.19 -16.73
CA ASN A 209 6.42 -15.89 -16.42
C ASN A 209 7.89 -16.04 -16.02
N ARG A 210 8.66 -14.96 -16.20
CA ARG A 210 10.11 -14.97 -15.98
C ARG A 210 10.46 -14.68 -14.52
N ARG A 211 11.58 -15.23 -14.06
CA ARG A 211 12.20 -14.83 -12.79
C ARG A 211 12.69 -13.40 -12.92
N THR A 212 12.13 -12.52 -12.10
CA THR A 212 12.31 -11.09 -12.25
C THR A 212 12.80 -10.50 -10.95
N VAL A 213 13.95 -9.82 -11.04
CA VAL A 213 14.41 -8.86 -10.05
C VAL A 213 13.59 -7.59 -10.25
N TYR A 214 12.57 -7.45 -9.43
CA TYR A 214 11.67 -6.31 -9.40
C TYR A 214 12.28 -5.19 -8.58
N ILE A 215 12.37 -4.00 -9.18
CA ILE A 215 12.91 -2.79 -8.56
C ILE A 215 11.82 -1.73 -8.65
N SER A 216 11.49 -1.15 -7.51
CA SER A 216 10.68 0.05 -7.45
C SER A 216 11.43 1.19 -6.80
N VAL A 217 11.17 2.39 -7.30
CA VAL A 217 11.71 3.64 -6.79
C VAL A 217 10.59 4.68 -6.63
N ASP A 218 10.81 5.68 -5.78
CA ASP A 218 9.85 6.79 -5.65
C ASP A 218 9.81 7.70 -6.90
N TYR A 219 8.80 8.56 -6.98
CA TYR A 219 8.59 9.51 -8.08
C TYR A 219 9.59 10.66 -8.15
N GLU A 220 10.50 10.80 -7.18
CA GLU A 220 11.61 11.76 -7.27
C GLU A 220 12.80 11.19 -8.06
N SER A 221 12.77 9.89 -8.40
CA SER A 221 13.72 9.30 -9.35
C SER A 221 13.47 9.81 -10.78
N GLU A 222 14.52 9.95 -11.58
CA GLU A 222 14.38 10.45 -12.97
C GLU A 222 14.32 9.28 -13.97
N GLU A 223 13.12 8.86 -14.38
CA GLU A 223 12.88 7.74 -15.31
C GLU A 223 13.74 7.80 -16.58
N SER A 224 13.89 9.00 -17.15
CA SER A 224 14.70 9.22 -18.36
C SER A 224 16.18 8.84 -18.21
N LYS A 225 16.70 8.71 -16.98
CA LYS A 225 18.10 8.36 -16.69
C LYS A 225 18.30 6.91 -16.25
N TRP A 226 17.24 6.09 -16.25
CA TRP A 226 17.32 4.69 -15.87
C TRP A 226 18.01 3.75 -16.87
N PRO A 227 18.00 3.97 -18.20
CA PRO A 227 18.61 3.02 -19.14
C PRO A 227 20.03 2.54 -18.82
N PRO A 228 21.01 3.40 -18.45
CA PRO A 228 22.33 2.94 -18.03
C PRO A 228 22.29 2.10 -16.75
N VAL A 229 21.47 2.48 -15.77
CA VAL A 229 21.31 1.76 -14.49
C VAL A 229 20.76 0.35 -14.72
N VAL A 230 19.68 0.25 -15.50
CA VAL A 230 19.03 -1.02 -15.88
C VAL A 230 20.01 -1.90 -16.67
N GLY A 231 20.81 -1.30 -17.55
CA GLY A 231 21.84 -2.01 -18.31
C GLY A 231 22.92 -2.62 -17.42
N GLU A 232 23.44 -1.87 -16.46
CA GLU A 232 24.45 -2.35 -15.51
C GLU A 232 23.89 -3.45 -14.60
N ILE A 233 22.67 -3.28 -14.09
CA ILE A 233 21.99 -4.31 -13.29
C ILE A 233 21.81 -5.59 -14.11
N GLN A 234 21.31 -5.52 -15.35
CA GLN A 234 21.16 -6.72 -16.17
C GLN A 234 22.51 -7.40 -16.46
N GLN A 235 23.59 -6.63 -16.65
CA GLN A 235 24.95 -7.19 -16.80
C GLN A 235 25.42 -7.92 -15.54
N LEU A 236 25.12 -7.39 -14.35
CA LEU A 236 25.38 -8.07 -13.09
C LEU A 236 24.59 -9.38 -13.00
N LEU A 237 23.28 -9.34 -13.29
CA LEU A 237 22.39 -10.50 -13.23
C LEU A 237 22.83 -11.63 -14.18
N ASN A 238 23.30 -11.28 -15.38
CA ASN A 238 23.81 -12.24 -16.37
C ASN A 238 25.06 -13.01 -15.90
N ARG A 239 25.73 -12.59 -14.82
CA ARG A 239 26.89 -13.31 -14.24
C ARG A 239 26.46 -14.51 -13.37
N TYR A 240 25.18 -14.61 -13.04
CA TYR A 240 24.63 -15.70 -12.24
C TYR A 240 23.86 -16.69 -13.13
N PRO A 241 23.85 -18.00 -12.83
CA PRO A 241 23.25 -19.02 -13.66
C PRO A 241 21.71 -19.15 -13.49
N HIS A 242 21.05 -18.09 -13.04
CA HIS A 242 19.66 -18.15 -12.54
C HIS A 242 18.59 -17.66 -13.54
N ASP A 243 19.02 -17.18 -14.72
CA ASP A 243 18.18 -16.56 -15.76
C ASP A 243 17.28 -15.43 -15.21
N LEU A 244 17.93 -14.42 -14.60
CA LEU A 244 17.26 -13.31 -13.94
C LEU A 244 17.07 -12.12 -14.88
N HIS A 245 15.89 -11.52 -14.84
CA HIS A 245 15.56 -10.31 -15.58
C HIS A 245 15.29 -9.13 -14.67
N VAL A 246 15.75 -7.94 -15.06
CA VAL A 246 15.43 -6.71 -14.33
C VAL A 246 14.11 -6.11 -14.82
N HIS A 247 13.23 -5.75 -13.89
CA HIS A 247 12.08 -4.88 -14.13
C HIS A 247 12.17 -3.69 -13.17
N MET A 248 12.07 -2.47 -13.68
CA MET A 248 12.15 -1.25 -12.89
C MET A 248 10.98 -0.32 -13.21
N GLU A 249 10.31 0.20 -12.18
CA GLU A 249 9.18 1.13 -12.31
C GLU A 249 9.13 2.12 -11.15
N HIS A 250 8.42 3.25 -11.30
CA HIS A 250 8.06 4.01 -10.11
C HIS A 250 6.96 3.27 -9.39
N ASN A 251 7.16 3.14 -8.09
CA ASN A 251 6.14 2.66 -7.21
C ASN A 251 6.51 3.19 -5.84
N THR A 252 5.66 4.01 -5.26
CA THR A 252 5.82 4.32 -3.85
C THR A 252 5.35 3.11 -3.06
N SER A 253 6.02 2.81 -1.96
CA SER A 253 5.39 2.04 -0.90
C SER A 253 4.32 2.93 -0.25
N GLU A 254 3.31 3.35 -1.02
CA GLU A 254 1.97 3.61 -0.52
C GLU A 254 1.32 2.22 -0.41
N SER A 255 1.97 1.29 0.30
CA SER A 255 1.59 0.87 1.64
C SER A 255 0.09 0.74 1.81
N TYR A 256 -0.49 -0.29 1.20
CA TYR A 256 -1.35 -1.11 2.03
C TYR A 256 -0.57 -1.44 3.32
N PRO A 257 -1.10 -1.27 4.54
CA PRO A 257 -2.23 -0.45 4.99
C PRO A 257 -1.79 0.94 5.52
N GLU A 258 -2.32 1.98 4.87
CA GLU A 258 -2.25 3.37 5.28
C GLU A 258 -3.23 3.71 6.41
N PHE A 259 -2.92 4.83 7.06
CA PHE A 259 -3.81 5.52 7.96
C PHE A 259 -4.85 6.26 7.12
N GLU A 260 -6.05 5.70 6.98
CA GLU A 260 -7.12 6.38 6.25
C GLU A 260 -7.74 7.48 7.12
N VAL A 261 -7.57 8.73 6.72
CA VAL A 261 -8.21 9.86 7.39
C VAL A 261 -9.57 10.07 6.77
N VAL A 262 -10.62 9.83 7.55
CA VAL A 262 -11.97 10.10 7.11
C VAL A 262 -12.43 11.44 7.69
N GLU A 263 -13.01 12.28 6.84
CA GLU A 263 -13.63 13.55 7.24
C GLU A 263 -14.86 13.30 8.11
N LYS A 264 -15.20 14.27 8.97
CA LYS A 264 -16.39 14.23 9.84
C LYS A 264 -17.68 13.91 9.07
N PHE A 265 -17.77 14.31 7.80
CA PHE A 265 -18.85 13.96 6.88
C PHE A 265 -18.24 13.32 5.64
N MET A 266 -18.61 12.06 5.37
CA MET A 266 -18.07 11.37 4.20
C MET A 266 -18.65 11.94 2.92
N THR A 267 -17.77 12.35 2.01
CA THR A 267 -18.12 12.62 0.61
C THR A 267 -18.75 11.38 -0.03
N GLU A 268 -19.50 11.53 -1.13
CA GLU A 268 -20.08 10.37 -1.84
C GLU A 268 -19.02 9.37 -2.29
N ARG A 269 -17.84 9.85 -2.69
CA ARG A 269 -16.69 9.01 -3.05
C ARG A 269 -16.19 8.20 -1.86
N GLN A 270 -15.97 8.83 -0.71
CA GLN A 270 -15.56 8.12 0.51
C GLN A 270 -16.61 7.08 0.93
N ARG A 271 -17.90 7.40 0.77
CA ARG A 271 -18.98 6.43 1.06
C ARG A 271 -18.90 5.21 0.15
N TRP A 272 -18.71 5.41 -1.15
CA TRP A 272 -18.52 4.32 -2.10
C TRP A 272 -17.31 3.45 -1.76
N GLU A 273 -16.18 4.08 -1.40
CA GLU A 273 -14.97 3.38 -0.96
C GLU A 273 -15.21 2.58 0.35
N LYS A 274 -16.05 3.10 1.26
CA LYS A 274 -16.46 2.38 2.49
C LYS A 274 -17.35 1.19 2.23
N ASP A 275 -18.33 1.31 1.34
CA ASP A 275 -19.16 0.18 0.92
C ASP A 275 -18.30 -0.92 0.28
N LEU A 276 -17.30 -0.54 -0.52
CA LEU A 276 -16.34 -1.47 -1.14
C LEU A 276 -15.35 -2.10 -0.16
N SER A 277 -15.09 -1.48 1.00
CA SER A 277 -14.22 -2.01 2.06
C SER A 277 -14.99 -2.80 3.12
N GLY A 278 -16.21 -3.24 2.80
CA GLY A 278 -16.99 -4.14 3.66
C GLY A 278 -17.65 -3.46 4.87
N PHE A 279 -17.72 -2.12 4.91
CA PHE A 279 -18.44 -1.41 5.96
C PHE A 279 -19.95 -1.64 5.77
N ASN A 280 -20.53 -2.54 6.57
CA ASN A 280 -21.96 -2.83 6.51
C ASN A 280 -22.73 -2.07 7.61
N PRO A 281 -23.41 -0.95 7.30
CA PRO A 281 -24.12 -0.14 8.30
C PRO A 281 -25.34 -0.86 8.89
N SER A 282 -25.82 -1.93 8.23
CA SER A 282 -26.94 -2.75 8.70
C SER A 282 -26.52 -3.83 9.70
N ARG A 283 -25.21 -4.07 9.88
CA ARG A 283 -24.70 -5.08 10.81
C ARG A 283 -24.79 -4.57 12.25
N LYS A 284 -25.29 -5.40 13.15
CA LYS A 284 -25.23 -5.13 14.60
C LYS A 284 -23.79 -5.14 15.08
N TYR A 285 -23.47 -4.30 16.07
CA TYR A 285 -22.16 -4.34 16.69
C TYR A 285 -21.95 -5.66 17.40
N ASN A 286 -20.79 -6.28 17.16
CA ASN A 286 -20.41 -7.48 17.85
C ASN A 286 -20.12 -7.13 19.31
N LYS A 287 -20.73 -7.86 20.24
CA LYS A 287 -20.42 -7.72 21.67
C LYS A 287 -19.02 -8.25 21.97
N LEU A 288 -18.67 -9.38 21.39
CA LEU A 288 -17.36 -10.01 21.46
C LEU A 288 -16.52 -9.58 20.26
N VAL A 289 -15.23 -9.32 20.49
CA VAL A 289 -14.25 -8.90 19.49
C VAL A 289 -13.32 -10.08 19.22
N GLY A 290 -13.33 -10.58 17.99
CA GLY A 290 -12.58 -11.74 17.56
C GLY A 290 -11.48 -11.42 16.55
N LEU A 291 -10.86 -12.49 16.06
CA LEU A 291 -9.92 -12.45 14.96
C LEU A 291 -10.49 -11.71 13.73
N GLY A 292 -9.72 -10.74 13.20
CA GLY A 292 -10.10 -10.00 11.99
C GLY A 292 -11.01 -8.78 12.24
N ASP A 293 -11.56 -8.62 13.45
CA ASP A 293 -12.38 -7.46 13.80
C ASP A 293 -11.55 -6.16 13.83
N ASP A 294 -12.22 -5.04 13.59
CA ASP A 294 -11.54 -3.75 13.53
C ASP A 294 -11.18 -3.19 14.89
N ILE A 295 -10.05 -2.51 14.97
CA ILE A 295 -9.65 -1.76 16.15
C ILE A 295 -9.03 -0.44 15.76
N GLY A 296 -9.07 0.53 16.66
CA GLY A 296 -8.43 1.81 16.43
C GLY A 296 -8.38 2.70 17.68
N PRO A 297 -7.64 3.82 17.61
CA PRO A 297 -7.50 4.75 18.72
C PRO A 297 -8.84 5.36 19.20
N GLN A 298 -9.05 5.39 20.51
CA GLN A 298 -10.21 6.04 21.13
C GLN A 298 -10.03 7.57 21.21
N ARG A 299 -9.80 8.25 20.08
CA ARG A 299 -9.69 9.73 20.02
C ARG A 299 -10.04 10.29 18.65
N TYR A 300 -10.21 11.62 18.60
CA TYR A 300 -10.23 12.39 17.36
C TYR A 300 -8.86 13.03 17.13
N LEU A 301 -8.53 13.27 15.87
CA LEU A 301 -7.37 14.05 15.45
C LEU A 301 -7.80 15.45 15.02
N LYS A 302 -6.83 16.38 15.08
CA LYS A 302 -6.98 17.78 14.65
C LYS A 302 -5.81 18.17 13.77
N LEU A 303 -6.05 19.07 12.82
CA LEU A 303 -4.97 19.75 12.09
C LEU A 303 -4.29 20.75 13.03
N GLU A 304 -2.99 20.98 12.84
CA GLU A 304 -2.26 22.00 13.62
C GLU A 304 -2.89 23.39 13.48
N ASP A 305 -3.35 23.73 12.26
CA ASP A 305 -3.82 25.08 11.91
C ASP A 305 -5.35 25.27 12.04
N SER A 306 -6.08 24.24 12.49
CA SER A 306 -7.55 24.30 12.66
C SER A 306 -8.01 23.52 13.89
N SER A 307 -8.53 24.24 14.88
CA SER A 307 -9.02 23.65 16.14
C SER A 307 -10.38 22.95 16.03
N ASP A 308 -11.12 23.22 14.95
CA ASP A 308 -12.56 22.94 14.85
C ASP A 308 -12.86 21.71 13.98
N GLU A 309 -11.99 21.38 13.03
CA GLU A 309 -12.11 20.17 12.20
C GLU A 309 -11.58 18.94 12.96
N LEU A 310 -12.46 17.95 13.14
CA LEU A 310 -12.12 16.67 13.76
C LEU A 310 -12.00 15.59 12.68
N TYR A 311 -10.92 14.82 12.77
CA TYR A 311 -10.63 13.71 11.88
C TYR A 311 -10.64 12.39 12.64
N PHE A 312 -11.05 11.33 11.95
CA PHE A 312 -11.01 9.99 12.51
C PHE A 312 -9.61 9.38 12.35
N PRO A 313 -9.12 8.67 13.37
CA PRO A 313 -7.97 7.81 13.17
C PRO A 313 -8.35 6.64 12.24
N GLY A 314 -7.41 6.22 11.41
CA GLY A 314 -7.55 5.05 10.56
C GLY A 314 -7.82 3.77 11.36
N VAL A 315 -8.23 2.74 10.63
CA VAL A 315 -8.60 1.43 11.16
C VAL A 315 -7.42 0.47 11.04
N GLY A 316 -7.29 -0.46 11.99
CA GLY A 316 -6.49 -1.66 11.82
C GLY A 316 -7.28 -2.90 12.24
N THR A 317 -6.61 -4.03 12.23
CA THR A 317 -7.18 -5.34 12.53
C THR A 317 -6.69 -5.86 13.88
N LEU A 318 -7.60 -6.44 14.67
CA LEU A 318 -7.24 -7.31 15.78
C LEU A 318 -6.72 -8.63 15.19
N GLY A 319 -5.41 -8.82 15.31
CA GLY A 319 -4.72 -9.95 14.73
C GLY A 319 -5.05 -11.27 15.37
N CYS A 320 -4.99 -11.34 16.70
CA CYS A 320 -5.53 -12.45 17.49
C CYS A 320 -5.50 -12.06 18.97
N TRP A 321 -6.14 -12.88 19.80
CA TRP A 321 -5.91 -12.89 21.23
C TRP A 321 -4.68 -13.74 21.56
N ILE A 322 -3.79 -13.21 22.40
CA ILE A 322 -2.66 -13.92 22.98
C ILE A 322 -2.78 -13.95 24.50
N GLU A 323 -2.10 -14.89 25.13
CA GLU A 323 -1.99 -14.99 26.58
C GLU A 323 -0.54 -14.84 27.02
N LEU A 324 -0.33 -14.05 28.07
CA LEU A 324 0.96 -13.82 28.67
C LEU A 324 0.96 -14.28 30.13
N LYS A 325 2.11 -14.77 30.59
CA LYS A 325 2.48 -14.76 32.01
C LYS A 325 3.60 -13.78 32.22
N SER A 326 3.57 -13.11 33.36
CA SER A 326 4.65 -12.25 33.80
C SER A 326 5.08 -12.57 35.22
N ILE A 327 6.23 -12.03 35.63
CA ILE A 327 6.70 -12.11 37.02
C ILE A 327 5.64 -11.55 38.00
N LEU A 328 4.90 -10.50 37.59
CA LEU A 328 3.88 -9.85 38.42
C LEU A 328 2.51 -10.55 38.35
N GLU A 329 2.20 -11.15 37.20
CA GLU A 329 0.95 -11.86 36.92
C GLU A 329 1.30 -13.26 36.41
N PRO A 330 1.53 -14.24 37.31
CA PRO A 330 1.99 -15.58 36.94
C PRO A 330 0.88 -16.46 36.34
N HIS A 331 -0.34 -15.93 36.25
CA HIS A 331 -1.47 -16.57 35.57
C HIS A 331 -1.57 -16.07 34.13
N TRP A 332 -2.23 -16.84 33.26
CA TRP A 332 -2.49 -16.43 31.89
C TRP A 332 -3.43 -15.24 31.85
N THR A 333 -2.95 -14.12 31.32
CA THR A 333 -3.73 -12.90 31.08
C THR A 333 -3.85 -12.67 29.58
N ARG A 334 -5.05 -12.37 29.07
CA ARG A 334 -5.31 -12.13 27.64
C ARG A 334 -4.98 -10.71 27.20
N TYR A 335 -4.41 -10.60 26.01
CA TYR A 335 -4.07 -9.35 25.32
C TYR A 335 -4.43 -9.47 23.84
N ALA A 336 -4.86 -8.38 23.22
CA ALA A 336 -5.02 -8.33 21.77
C ALA A 336 -3.68 -7.98 21.11
N LEU A 337 -3.32 -8.71 20.05
CA LEU A 337 -2.14 -8.45 19.22
C LEU A 337 -2.55 -7.69 17.95
N THR A 338 -1.81 -6.64 17.60
CA THR A 338 -1.94 -5.88 16.35
C THR A 338 -0.61 -5.22 15.98
N ASN A 339 -0.56 -4.37 14.95
CA ASN A 339 0.64 -3.59 14.65
C ASN A 339 0.80 -2.32 15.49
N TYR A 340 2.04 -1.88 15.68
CA TYR A 340 2.30 -0.61 16.36
C TYR A 340 1.76 0.58 15.57
N HIS A 341 1.93 0.62 14.25
CA HIS A 341 1.42 1.74 13.46
C HIS A 341 -0.11 1.89 13.48
N VAL A 342 -0.87 0.83 13.80
CA VAL A 342 -2.33 0.87 14.00
C VAL A 342 -2.69 1.66 15.26
N VAL A 343 -1.92 1.49 16.34
CA VAL A 343 -2.15 2.17 17.61
C VAL A 343 -1.40 3.51 17.71
N ARG A 344 -0.47 3.77 16.80
CA ARG A 344 0.35 4.99 16.75
C ARG A 344 -0.45 6.30 16.83
N PRO A 345 -1.62 6.46 16.18
CA PRO A 345 -2.39 7.69 16.26
C PRO A 345 -3.02 7.95 17.63
N ALA A 346 -2.97 6.97 18.54
CA ALA A 346 -3.46 7.13 19.91
C ALA A 346 -2.54 7.99 20.78
N PHE A 347 -1.24 8.07 20.45
CA PHE A 347 -0.25 8.78 21.24
C PHE A 347 -0.23 10.29 20.98
N ASP A 348 0.03 11.06 22.04
CA ASP A 348 0.21 12.50 21.93
C ASP A 348 1.47 12.85 21.15
N GLY A 349 1.33 13.80 20.22
CA GLY A 349 2.35 14.16 19.24
C GLY A 349 2.14 13.52 17.87
N PHE A 350 1.10 12.70 17.68
CA PHE A 350 0.65 12.33 16.32
C PHE A 350 0.09 13.54 15.60
N GLN A 351 0.50 13.72 14.34
CA GLN A 351 0.13 14.89 13.54
C GLN A 351 -0.41 14.47 12.18
N ILE A 352 -1.37 15.25 11.70
CA ILE A 352 -1.91 15.21 10.36
C ILE A 352 -1.71 16.58 9.71
N GLY A 353 -1.50 16.60 8.39
CA GLY A 353 -1.35 17.81 7.59
C GLY A 353 -2.13 17.73 6.29
N LYS A 354 -2.34 18.89 5.66
CA LYS A 354 -2.94 18.99 4.32
C LYS A 354 -1.81 18.96 3.27
N THR A 355 -1.91 18.06 2.29
CA THR A 355 -1.07 18.11 1.09
C THR A 355 -1.45 19.34 0.26
N LYS A 356 -0.68 19.65 -0.80
CA LYS A 356 -1.04 20.71 -1.75
C LYS A 356 -2.43 20.50 -2.40
N LYS A 357 -2.86 19.24 -2.48
CA LYS A 357 -4.17 18.82 -3.00
C LYS A 357 -5.32 18.97 -2.00
N GLY A 358 -5.00 19.38 -0.77
CA GLY A 358 -5.96 19.39 0.34
C GLY A 358 -6.21 18.00 0.94
N GLU A 359 -5.51 16.96 0.49
CA GLU A 359 -5.61 15.62 1.07
C GLU A 359 -5.01 15.61 2.47
N ILE A 360 -5.62 14.88 3.39
CA ILE A 360 -5.14 14.78 4.76
C ILE A 360 -4.23 13.57 4.88
N VAL A 361 -2.99 13.80 5.30
CA VAL A 361 -1.98 12.75 5.44
C VAL A 361 -1.31 12.81 6.81
N PRO A 362 -0.84 11.69 7.36
CA PRO A 362 0.08 11.71 8.49
C PRO A 362 1.32 12.53 8.15
N VAL A 363 1.79 13.35 9.10
CA VAL A 363 3.09 14.03 9.00
C VAL A 363 4.02 13.55 10.11
N GLY A 364 5.27 14.01 10.08
CA GLY A 364 6.25 13.68 11.11
C GLY A 364 5.70 13.99 12.51
N PRO A 365 6.00 13.17 13.53
CA PRO A 365 5.53 13.42 14.88
C PRO A 365 6.17 14.68 15.48
N VAL A 366 5.49 15.34 16.41
CA VAL A 366 6.05 16.48 17.16
C VAL A 366 7.34 16.03 17.84
N LYS A 367 8.44 16.72 17.58
CA LYS A 367 9.75 16.39 18.18
C LYS A 367 9.65 16.36 19.72
N ASP A 368 10.26 15.36 20.35
CA ASP A 368 10.30 15.14 21.80
C ASP A 368 8.96 14.87 22.50
N SER A 369 7.87 14.73 21.73
CA SER A 369 6.55 14.29 22.22
C SER A 369 6.56 12.85 22.76
N VAL A 370 5.44 12.43 23.36
CA VAL A 370 5.23 11.04 23.78
C VAL A 370 5.39 10.11 22.58
N LEU A 371 4.71 10.39 21.47
CA LEU A 371 4.83 9.60 20.26
C LEU A 371 6.27 9.55 19.73
N TRP A 372 6.98 10.68 19.71
CA TRP A 372 8.38 10.70 19.27
C TRP A 372 9.24 9.72 20.08
N LYS A 373 9.06 9.68 21.41
CA LYS A 373 9.80 8.76 22.29
C LYS A 373 9.41 7.30 22.07
N VAL A 374 8.12 7.02 21.85
CA VAL A 374 7.62 5.67 21.58
C VAL A 374 8.05 5.17 20.20
N ASP A 375 8.06 6.02 19.17
CA ASP A 375 8.60 5.68 17.85
C ASP A 375 10.08 5.24 17.95
N MET A 376 10.86 5.92 18.80
CA MET A 376 12.28 5.64 18.96
C MET A 376 12.60 4.46 19.86
N ASN A 377 11.83 4.23 20.92
CA ASN A 377 12.19 3.28 21.99
C ASN A 377 11.17 2.17 22.21
N GLY A 378 10.00 2.25 21.57
CA GLY A 378 8.82 1.48 21.96
C GLY A 378 8.28 1.90 23.33
N ILE A 379 7.32 1.11 23.82
CA ILE A 379 6.78 1.21 25.18
C ILE A 379 6.70 -0.18 25.80
N GLY A 380 7.48 -0.43 26.85
CA GLY A 380 7.46 -1.69 27.60
C GLY A 380 6.56 -1.61 28.84
N PRO A 381 6.31 -2.74 29.55
CA PRO A 381 5.39 -2.78 30.69
C PRO A 381 5.78 -1.88 31.88
N LYS A 382 7.06 -1.52 32.03
CA LYS A 382 7.54 -0.58 33.07
C LYS A 382 7.43 0.89 32.67
N PHE A 383 7.19 1.18 31.39
CA PHE A 383 7.21 2.55 30.90
C PHE A 383 5.84 3.18 31.15
N SER A 384 5.80 4.18 32.02
CA SER A 384 4.59 4.96 32.28
C SER A 384 4.48 6.11 31.28
N LEU A 385 3.38 6.14 30.53
CA LEU A 385 3.05 7.25 29.63
C LEU A 385 2.49 8.48 30.35
N GLY A 386 2.30 8.42 31.68
CA GLY A 386 1.58 9.45 32.43
C GLY A 386 0.06 9.46 32.19
N GLY A 387 -0.47 8.46 31.49
CA GLY A 387 -1.90 8.29 31.18
C GLY A 387 -2.18 6.98 30.44
N LYS A 388 -3.46 6.63 30.29
CA LYS A 388 -3.90 5.48 29.48
C LYS A 388 -4.06 5.89 28.02
N VAL A 389 -3.66 5.02 27.11
CA VAL A 389 -3.86 5.20 25.67
C VAL A 389 -4.83 4.13 25.21
N ASP A 390 -6.09 4.55 25.04
CA ASP A 390 -7.22 3.63 24.88
C ASP A 390 -7.50 3.30 23.40
N ILE A 391 -7.94 2.07 23.19
CA ILE A 391 -8.33 1.47 21.91
C ILE A 391 -9.79 1.04 21.98
N GLU A 392 -10.49 1.16 20.86
CA GLU A 392 -11.92 0.87 20.74
C GLU A 392 -12.22 -0.13 19.60
N HIS A 393 -13.35 -0.83 19.75
CA HIS A 393 -14.04 -1.61 18.72
C HIS A 393 -15.57 -1.45 18.93
N PRO A 394 -16.41 -1.29 17.91
CA PRO A 394 -15.99 -0.92 16.56
C PRO A 394 -15.32 0.46 16.63
N THR A 395 -14.50 0.73 15.62
CA THR A 395 -13.87 2.03 15.45
C THR A 395 -14.92 3.13 15.26
N ARG A 396 -14.66 4.32 15.81
CA ARG A 396 -15.54 5.49 15.63
C ARG A 396 -15.81 5.84 14.17
N VAL A 397 -14.89 5.55 13.25
CA VAL A 397 -15.11 5.77 11.82
C VAL A 397 -16.21 4.85 11.28
N LYS A 398 -16.20 3.56 11.64
CA LYS A 398 -17.32 2.63 11.35
C LYS A 398 -18.61 3.08 12.00
N HIS A 399 -18.53 3.56 13.25
CA HIS A 399 -19.69 4.04 13.96
C HIS A 399 -20.34 5.26 13.29
N CYS A 400 -19.56 6.29 13.02
CA CYS A 400 -20.05 7.50 12.37
C CYS A 400 -20.58 7.21 10.96
N TYR A 401 -19.95 6.31 10.21
CA TYR A 401 -20.48 5.82 8.94
C TYR A 401 -21.87 5.20 9.08
N ALA A 402 -22.01 4.24 9.99
CA ALA A 402 -23.28 3.56 10.22
C ALA A 402 -24.37 4.54 10.66
N VAL A 403 -24.06 5.45 11.59
CA VAL A 403 -24.99 6.50 12.05
C VAL A 403 -25.45 7.37 10.88
N GLN A 404 -24.53 7.81 10.02
CA GLN A 404 -24.87 8.64 8.86
C GLN A 404 -25.80 7.89 7.89
N ILE A 405 -25.42 6.69 7.45
CA ILE A 405 -26.19 5.92 6.46
C ILE A 405 -27.58 5.55 6.99
N LEU A 406 -27.68 5.09 8.23
CA LEU A 406 -28.97 4.73 8.83
C LEU A 406 -29.87 5.96 9.00
N SER A 407 -29.31 7.11 9.38
CA SER A 407 -30.07 8.35 9.49
C SER A 407 -30.63 8.78 8.13
N GLU A 408 -29.81 8.73 7.08
CA GLU A 408 -30.24 9.05 5.71
C GLU A 408 -31.35 8.10 5.21
N ARG A 409 -31.23 6.80 5.47
CA ARG A 409 -32.26 5.80 5.08
C ARG A 409 -33.62 6.11 5.74
N ILE A 410 -33.61 6.55 7.00
CA ILE A 410 -34.82 6.96 7.71
C ILE A 410 -35.42 8.22 7.08
N THR A 411 -34.60 9.23 6.78
CA THR A 411 -35.07 10.50 6.21
C THR A 411 -35.58 10.36 4.77
N LYS A 412 -34.90 9.58 3.91
CA LYS A 412 -35.26 9.42 2.49
C LYS A 412 -36.47 8.51 2.26
N SER A 413 -36.81 7.65 3.21
CA SER A 413 -37.91 6.69 3.05
C SER A 413 -38.70 6.47 4.34
N PRO A 414 -39.39 7.52 4.84
CA PRO A 414 -40.09 7.46 6.13
C PRO A 414 -41.23 6.43 6.14
N ASN A 415 -41.81 6.13 4.97
CA ASN A 415 -42.89 5.15 4.81
C ASN A 415 -42.40 3.72 4.53
N ASN A 416 -41.08 3.46 4.57
CA ASN A 416 -40.56 2.11 4.37
C ASN A 416 -40.95 1.23 5.57
N PRO A 417 -41.54 0.04 5.37
CA PRO A 417 -41.89 -0.88 6.47
C PRO A 417 -40.68 -1.29 7.33
N ASN A 418 -39.46 -1.16 6.82
CA ASN A 418 -38.22 -1.37 7.57
C ASN A 418 -37.68 -0.12 8.28
N ALA A 419 -38.33 1.05 8.17
CA ALA A 419 -37.89 2.29 8.80
C ALA A 419 -37.89 2.18 10.33
N ALA A 420 -38.88 1.51 10.92
CA ALA A 420 -38.93 1.25 12.36
C ALA A 420 -37.73 0.41 12.84
N LYS A 421 -37.42 -0.70 12.13
CA LYS A 421 -36.24 -1.53 12.43
C LYS A 421 -34.93 -0.76 12.28
N THR A 422 -34.83 0.07 11.24
CA THR A 422 -33.66 0.93 10.98
C THR A 422 -33.48 1.96 12.09
N LYS A 423 -34.57 2.54 12.58
CA LYS A 423 -34.57 3.49 13.71
C LYS A 423 -34.13 2.83 15.01
N THR A 424 -34.67 1.66 15.34
CA THR A 424 -34.23 0.89 16.52
C THR A 424 -32.76 0.54 16.42
N HIS A 425 -32.29 0.06 15.27
CA HIS A 425 -30.86 -0.22 15.06
C HIS A 425 -29.98 1.03 15.21
N LEU A 426 -30.42 2.19 14.70
CA LEU A 426 -29.72 3.46 14.89
C LEU A 426 -29.63 3.87 16.37
N GLU A 427 -30.71 3.70 17.13
CA GLU A 427 -30.75 3.96 18.57
C GLU A 427 -29.84 3.01 19.35
N ASP A 428 -29.83 1.72 18.98
CA ASP A 428 -28.97 0.70 19.59
C ASP A 428 -27.48 1.03 19.41
N ILE A 429 -27.05 1.36 18.19
CA ILE A 429 -25.63 1.67 17.93
C ILE A 429 -25.18 2.99 18.57
N LYS A 430 -26.07 3.98 18.71
CA LYS A 430 -25.77 5.22 19.44
C LYS A 430 -25.65 4.94 20.93
N SER A 431 -26.60 4.19 21.49
CA SER A 431 -26.58 3.81 22.90
C SER A 431 -25.30 3.03 23.28
N PHE A 432 -24.81 2.19 22.37
CA PHE A 432 -23.54 1.47 22.54
C PHE A 432 -22.36 2.43 22.78
N PHE A 433 -22.26 3.50 21.99
CA PHE A 433 -21.20 4.52 22.14
C PHE A 433 -21.42 5.43 23.36
N ASP A 434 -22.67 5.83 23.62
CA ASP A 434 -23.03 6.68 24.76
C ASP A 434 -22.70 5.99 26.10
N LYS A 435 -22.81 4.66 26.16
CA LYS A 435 -22.44 3.84 27.32
C LYS A 435 -20.97 3.48 27.40
N ASN A 436 -20.15 3.97 26.46
CA ASN A 436 -18.74 3.62 26.33
C ASN A 436 -18.50 2.09 26.16
N GLU A 437 -19.45 1.37 25.56
CA GLU A 437 -19.33 -0.08 25.32
C GLU A 437 -18.33 -0.40 24.21
N GLN A 438 -17.97 0.58 23.39
CA GLN A 438 -16.93 0.47 22.36
C GLN A 438 -15.51 0.36 22.91
N HIS A 439 -15.28 0.77 24.15
CA HIS A 439 -13.96 0.64 24.78
C HIS A 439 -13.52 -0.84 24.79
N LEU A 440 -12.31 -1.10 24.29
CA LEU A 440 -11.73 -2.44 24.24
C LEU A 440 -10.64 -2.61 25.29
N GLY A 441 -9.77 -1.62 25.45
CA GLY A 441 -8.66 -1.68 26.38
C GLY A 441 -7.65 -0.55 26.21
N SER A 442 -6.50 -0.68 26.85
CA SER A 442 -5.39 0.28 26.73
C SER A 442 -4.13 -0.40 26.21
N ILE A 443 -3.29 0.35 25.48
CA ILE A 443 -1.98 -0.14 25.02
C ILE A 443 -1.14 -0.55 26.24
N TYR A 444 -0.69 -1.80 26.24
CA TYR A 444 0.17 -2.37 27.28
C TYR A 444 1.64 -2.28 26.92
N CYS A 445 2.00 -2.68 25.70
CA CYS A 445 3.34 -2.50 25.17
C CYS A 445 3.34 -2.43 23.64
N ALA A 446 4.36 -1.82 23.06
CA ALA A 446 4.52 -1.74 21.61
C ALA A 446 5.98 -1.56 21.21
N SER A 447 6.29 -2.04 20.01
CA SER A 447 7.66 -2.13 19.49
C SER A 447 8.31 -0.79 19.09
N GLY A 448 7.53 0.21 18.69
CA GLY A 448 8.09 1.41 18.04
C GLY A 448 8.59 1.10 16.61
N TYR A 449 9.35 2.02 16.04
CA TYR A 449 9.86 1.94 14.65
C TYR A 449 11.35 1.61 14.55
N THR A 450 12.09 1.56 15.64
CA THR A 450 13.54 1.27 15.60
C THR A 450 13.87 -0.20 15.75
N ARG A 451 12.96 -1.02 16.30
CA ARG A 451 13.19 -2.45 16.54
C ARG A 451 13.21 -3.24 15.24
N ARG A 452 14.14 -4.19 15.15
CA ARG A 452 14.37 -5.08 14.01
C ARG A 452 14.65 -6.51 14.48
N SER A 453 14.32 -7.49 13.66
CA SER A 453 14.81 -8.86 13.87
C SER A 453 16.32 -8.95 13.62
N ASN A 454 16.90 -10.09 13.98
CA ASN A 454 18.29 -10.41 13.63
C ASN A 454 18.54 -10.31 12.12
N ASN A 455 17.53 -10.63 11.32
CA ASN A 455 17.56 -10.56 9.85
C ASN A 455 17.06 -9.22 9.30
N ASN A 456 17.10 -8.13 10.08
CA ASN A 456 16.72 -6.78 9.62
C ASN A 456 15.24 -6.57 9.27
N GLY A 457 14.36 -7.53 9.56
CA GLY A 457 12.92 -7.39 9.34
C GLY A 457 12.26 -6.49 10.39
N ARG A 458 11.19 -5.80 10.00
CA ARG A 458 10.40 -4.92 10.85
C ARG A 458 9.59 -5.71 11.89
N MET A 459 9.59 -5.27 13.15
CA MET A 459 8.79 -5.92 14.23
C MET A 459 7.35 -5.41 14.33
N ASP A 460 7.15 -4.10 14.28
CA ASP A 460 5.85 -3.39 14.20
C ASP A 460 4.65 -4.08 14.86
N TRP A 461 4.78 -4.48 16.13
CA TRP A 461 3.73 -5.08 16.93
C TRP A 461 3.31 -4.18 18.10
N ALA A 462 2.08 -4.34 18.57
CA ALA A 462 1.53 -3.74 19.79
C ALA A 462 0.57 -4.71 20.50
N LEU A 463 0.57 -4.65 21.82
CA LEU A 463 -0.32 -5.40 22.70
C LEU A 463 -1.30 -4.48 23.41
N ILE A 464 -2.57 -4.84 23.41
CA ILE A 464 -3.64 -4.11 24.08
C ILE A 464 -4.16 -4.97 25.21
N ARG A 465 -4.19 -4.41 26.43
CA ARG A 465 -4.77 -5.07 27.60
C ARG A 465 -6.25 -4.68 27.70
N PRO A 466 -7.19 -5.64 27.68
CA PRO A 466 -8.60 -5.35 27.90
C PRO A 466 -8.83 -4.74 29.28
N THR A 467 -9.65 -3.70 29.34
CA THR A 467 -10.00 -3.01 30.60
C THR A 467 -11.47 -2.63 30.63
N GLY A 468 -12.04 -2.48 31.83
CA GLY A 468 -13.43 -2.06 32.01
C GLY A 468 -14.42 -2.96 31.27
N SER A 469 -15.29 -2.35 30.45
CA SER A 469 -16.24 -3.06 29.58
C SER A 469 -15.55 -4.03 28.62
N GLY A 470 -14.32 -3.75 28.19
CA GLY A 470 -13.56 -4.55 27.25
C GLY A 470 -13.24 -5.98 27.71
N ILE A 471 -13.17 -6.22 29.03
CA ILE A 471 -12.97 -7.57 29.58
C ILE A 471 -14.12 -8.52 29.17
N ALA A 472 -15.35 -8.02 29.18
CA ALA A 472 -16.54 -8.79 28.79
C ALA A 472 -16.71 -8.92 27.26
N ARG A 473 -15.76 -8.38 26.49
CA ARG A 473 -15.78 -8.32 25.02
C ARG A 473 -14.71 -9.18 24.38
N ILE A 474 -13.93 -9.92 25.15
CA ILE A 474 -12.93 -10.84 24.61
C ILE A 474 -13.64 -11.96 23.84
N GLY A 475 -13.42 -12.00 22.52
CA GLY A 475 -13.93 -13.05 21.64
C GLY A 475 -12.97 -14.24 21.51
N LYS A 476 -13.18 -15.00 20.43
CA LYS A 476 -12.45 -16.23 20.12
C LYS A 476 -11.47 -16.04 18.96
N ASN A 477 -10.47 -16.91 18.90
CA ASN A 477 -9.51 -17.00 17.80
C ASN A 477 -9.99 -18.00 16.74
N THR A 478 -11.19 -17.81 16.21
CA THR A 478 -11.84 -18.76 15.29
C THR A 478 -11.70 -18.33 13.83
N LEU A 479 -11.21 -19.24 12.99
CA LEU A 479 -11.19 -19.05 11.54
C LEU A 479 -12.60 -19.30 10.95
N PRO A 480 -13.01 -18.61 9.88
CA PRO A 480 -14.30 -18.85 9.28
C PRO A 480 -14.34 -20.21 8.59
N ALA A 481 -15.55 -20.73 8.44
CA ALA A 481 -15.81 -21.96 7.72
C ALA A 481 -15.50 -21.84 6.22
N ILE A 482 -15.33 -23.00 5.56
CA ILE A 482 -14.93 -23.12 4.15
C ILE A 482 -15.79 -22.28 3.20
N GLU A 483 -17.08 -22.14 3.49
CA GLU A 483 -18.02 -21.39 2.65
C GLU A 483 -17.65 -19.91 2.56
N VAL A 484 -17.02 -19.33 3.58
CA VAL A 484 -16.56 -17.94 3.54
C VAL A 484 -15.38 -17.78 2.57
N TRP A 485 -14.49 -18.77 2.52
CA TRP A 485 -13.36 -18.79 1.60
C TRP A 485 -13.84 -19.00 0.15
N ASP A 486 -14.76 -19.95 -0.05
CA ASP A 486 -15.38 -20.22 -1.35
C ASP A 486 -16.11 -18.97 -1.90
N ASN A 487 -16.89 -18.29 -1.05
CA ASN A 487 -17.60 -17.05 -1.42
C ASN A 487 -16.63 -15.91 -1.78
N ASN A 488 -15.40 -15.95 -1.27
CA ASN A 488 -14.34 -15.00 -1.61
C ASN A 488 -13.51 -15.42 -2.82
N GLY A 489 -13.92 -16.47 -3.55
CA GLY A 489 -13.28 -16.93 -4.77
C GLY A 489 -12.10 -17.87 -4.56
N TYR A 490 -11.95 -18.42 -3.35
CA TYR A 490 -10.91 -19.40 -3.00
C TYR A 490 -11.50 -20.81 -2.94
N ALA A 491 -12.23 -21.21 -3.99
CA ALA A 491 -12.97 -22.47 -4.02
C ALA A 491 -12.05 -23.67 -3.73
N GLY A 492 -12.30 -24.38 -2.62
CA GLY A 492 -11.49 -25.51 -2.19
C GLY A 492 -10.10 -25.15 -1.63
N VAL A 493 -9.83 -23.87 -1.39
CA VAL A 493 -8.60 -23.35 -0.77
C VAL A 493 -8.99 -22.68 0.55
N ALA A 494 -8.89 -23.44 1.64
CA ALA A 494 -9.17 -23.00 3.00
C ALA A 494 -8.25 -23.73 3.98
N PRO A 495 -8.02 -23.18 5.19
CA PRO A 495 -7.33 -23.90 6.25
C PRO A 495 -8.05 -25.22 6.58
N ASN A 496 -7.27 -26.27 6.84
CA ASN A 496 -7.76 -27.61 7.20
C ASN A 496 -8.54 -27.64 8.53
N THR A 497 -8.37 -26.61 9.36
CA THR A 497 -9.05 -26.49 10.65
C THR A 497 -9.72 -25.13 10.81
N THR A 498 -10.93 -25.13 11.35
CA THR A 498 -11.64 -23.92 11.79
C THR A 498 -11.40 -23.60 13.26
N GLU A 499 -10.89 -24.58 14.03
CA GLU A 499 -10.62 -24.46 15.46
C GLU A 499 -9.39 -23.60 15.77
N ALA A 500 -9.32 -23.15 17.03
CA ALA A 500 -8.40 -22.13 17.52
C ALA A 500 -6.98 -22.31 17.01
N LEU A 501 -6.35 -21.18 16.70
CA LEU A 501 -4.93 -21.04 16.40
C LEU A 501 -4.11 -21.91 17.35
N GLY A 502 -3.56 -23.01 16.84
CA GLY A 502 -2.67 -23.88 17.61
C GLY A 502 -1.47 -23.09 18.17
N GLN A 503 -0.68 -23.71 19.06
CA GLN A 503 0.60 -23.11 19.46
C GLN A 503 1.40 -22.74 18.19
N PRO A 504 2.04 -21.56 18.14
CA PRO A 504 2.85 -21.19 17.00
C PRO A 504 3.88 -22.31 16.79
N PRO A 505 4.08 -22.79 15.55
CA PRO A 505 4.99 -23.90 15.32
C PRO A 505 6.37 -23.51 15.83
N SER A 506 7.12 -24.46 16.38
CA SER A 506 8.49 -24.22 16.85
C SER A 506 9.40 -23.63 15.76
N ASN A 507 9.02 -23.75 14.48
CA ASN A 507 9.73 -23.19 13.33
C ASN A 507 8.89 -22.23 12.44
N GLY A 508 7.70 -21.79 12.90
CA GLY A 508 6.93 -20.66 12.34
C GLY A 508 6.91 -20.47 10.82
N LEU A 509 6.90 -19.20 10.38
CA LEU A 509 6.94 -18.82 8.96
C LEU A 509 8.22 -19.30 8.26
N ARG A 510 9.32 -19.40 9.01
CA ARG A 510 10.65 -19.75 8.48
C ARG A 510 10.77 -21.20 8.02
N SER A 511 9.85 -22.06 8.44
CA SER A 511 9.82 -23.47 8.01
C SER A 511 9.03 -23.72 6.75
N LEU A 512 8.24 -22.73 6.30
CA LEU A 512 7.43 -22.85 5.11
C LEU A 512 8.31 -22.81 3.85
N LYS A 513 7.82 -23.47 2.81
CA LYS A 513 8.42 -23.55 1.50
C LYS A 513 7.76 -22.57 0.53
N ASN A 514 8.47 -22.27 -0.55
CA ASN A 514 7.93 -21.37 -1.55
C ASN A 514 6.66 -21.94 -2.19
N GLY A 515 5.59 -21.15 -2.22
CA GLY A 515 4.30 -21.56 -2.75
C GLY A 515 3.33 -22.12 -1.71
N ASP A 516 3.80 -22.50 -0.51
CA ASP A 516 2.93 -22.95 0.60
C ASP A 516 1.79 -21.95 0.81
N HIS A 517 0.59 -22.47 1.09
CA HIS A 517 -0.58 -21.62 1.24
C HIS A 517 -0.54 -20.84 2.54
N LEU A 518 -0.98 -19.59 2.43
CA LEU A 518 -1.15 -18.70 3.54
C LEU A 518 -2.54 -18.10 3.52
N PHE A 519 -3.09 -17.88 4.72
CA PHE A 519 -4.42 -17.39 4.93
C PHE A 519 -4.40 -16.23 5.91
N LYS A 520 -5.34 -15.29 5.78
CA LYS A 520 -5.56 -14.27 6.80
C LYS A 520 -7.01 -13.84 6.90
N LEU A 521 -7.30 -13.14 7.99
CA LEU A 521 -8.54 -12.39 8.18
C LEU A 521 -8.21 -10.94 8.48
N GLY A 522 -8.53 -10.08 7.54
CA GLY A 522 -8.37 -8.64 7.67
C GLY A 522 -9.71 -7.94 7.83
N THR A 523 -9.70 -6.80 8.51
CA THR A 523 -10.89 -5.96 8.68
C THR A 523 -11.52 -5.50 7.37
N THR A 524 -10.70 -5.27 6.33
CA THR A 524 -11.12 -4.65 5.08
C THR A 524 -11.32 -5.68 3.97
N THR A 525 -10.37 -6.61 3.82
CA THR A 525 -10.46 -7.66 2.80
C THR A 525 -11.19 -8.91 3.27
N GLY A 526 -11.45 -9.05 4.58
CA GLY A 526 -12.00 -10.27 5.15
C GLY A 526 -11.04 -11.45 4.99
N ALA A 527 -11.60 -12.62 4.67
CA ALA A 527 -10.86 -13.85 4.45
C ALA A 527 -10.09 -13.80 3.12
N THR A 528 -8.77 -13.95 3.16
CA THR A 528 -7.89 -13.90 1.97
C THR A 528 -6.88 -15.03 2.01
N ALA A 529 -6.70 -15.73 0.90
CA ALA A 529 -5.70 -16.77 0.71
C ALA A 529 -4.66 -16.39 -0.35
N GLY A 530 -3.52 -17.04 -0.28
CA GLY A 530 -2.36 -16.72 -1.12
C GLY A 530 -1.20 -17.67 -0.88
N SER A 531 -0.01 -17.32 -1.37
CA SER A 531 1.19 -18.15 -1.28
C SER A 531 2.38 -17.44 -0.64
N PHE A 532 3.20 -18.21 0.06
CA PHE A 532 4.42 -17.77 0.73
C PHE A 532 5.62 -17.65 -0.23
N SER A 533 6.54 -16.72 0.07
CA SER A 533 7.90 -16.68 -0.48
C SER A 533 8.95 -16.49 0.61
N GLN A 534 9.96 -17.37 0.60
CA GLN A 534 11.18 -17.31 1.40
C GLN A 534 12.21 -16.31 0.87
N LEU A 535 12.08 -15.89 -0.40
CA LEU A 535 12.96 -14.90 -1.01
C LEU A 535 12.54 -13.51 -0.55
N LYS A 536 13.33 -12.93 0.35
CA LYS A 536 12.98 -11.68 1.02
C LYS A 536 13.27 -10.46 0.14
N PRO A 537 12.30 -9.56 -0.07
CA PRO A 537 12.59 -8.24 -0.60
C PRO A 537 13.30 -7.35 0.41
N MET A 538 14.12 -6.43 -0.10
CA MET A 538 14.60 -5.27 0.64
C MET A 538 13.62 -4.11 0.41
N VAL A 539 13.04 -3.57 1.49
CA VAL A 539 11.94 -2.60 1.41
C VAL A 539 12.29 -1.34 2.18
N ARG A 540 12.02 -0.18 1.59
CA ARG A 540 12.08 1.10 2.31
C ARG A 540 10.70 1.43 2.85
N LEU A 541 10.57 1.43 4.17
CA LEU A 541 9.31 1.78 4.84
C LEU A 541 9.22 3.31 5.00
N ALA A 542 8.26 3.95 4.32
CA ALA A 542 8.07 5.41 4.39
C ALA A 542 7.93 5.94 5.84
N LYS A 543 7.32 5.13 6.71
CA LYS A 543 7.12 5.39 8.14
C LYS A 543 8.43 5.54 8.94
N ASP A 544 9.56 5.13 8.37
CA ASP A 544 10.85 5.19 9.05
C ASP A 544 11.60 6.51 8.83
N ARG A 545 11.13 7.37 7.93
CA ARG A 545 11.86 8.58 7.49
C ARG A 545 12.37 9.45 8.65
N HIS A 546 11.58 9.66 9.71
CA HIS A 546 11.99 10.46 10.87
C HIS A 546 12.86 9.70 11.89
N VAL A 547 12.85 8.36 11.86
CA VAL A 547 13.69 7.52 12.73
C VAL A 547 14.95 7.01 12.04
N GLN A 548 15.13 7.24 10.74
CA GLN A 548 16.28 6.78 9.95
C GLN A 548 17.62 7.14 10.59
N ALA A 549 17.75 8.35 11.14
CA ALA A 549 18.97 8.80 11.81
C ALA A 549 19.31 7.98 13.06
N PHE A 550 18.40 7.17 13.61
CA PHE A 550 18.60 6.35 14.81
C PHE A 550 18.83 4.87 14.50
N LEU A 551 18.63 4.46 13.25
CA LEU A 551 18.88 3.10 12.78
C LEU A 551 20.39 2.83 12.53
N LYS A 552 21.29 3.65 13.11
CA LYS A 552 22.74 3.82 12.83
C LYS A 552 23.64 2.58 12.86
N ALA A 553 23.11 1.39 13.12
CA ALA A 553 23.90 0.20 13.39
C ALA A 553 24.24 -0.64 12.14
N ARG A 554 23.85 -0.24 10.91
CA ARG A 554 23.95 -1.09 9.71
C ARG A 554 24.28 -0.30 8.44
N ASP A 555 24.86 -0.97 7.44
CA ASP A 555 25.33 -0.37 6.18
C ASP A 555 24.23 0.30 5.35
N ARG A 556 22.94 -0.04 5.55
CA ARG A 556 21.80 0.62 4.88
C ARG A 556 20.58 0.70 5.81
N PRO A 557 20.54 1.66 6.74
CA PRO A 557 19.53 1.70 7.79
C PRO A 557 18.10 1.97 7.30
N TYR A 558 17.92 2.38 6.05
CA TYR A 558 16.61 2.73 5.46
C TYR A 558 15.90 1.54 4.80
N LEU A 559 16.54 0.37 4.70
CA LEU A 559 15.95 -0.85 4.13
C LEU A 559 15.72 -1.91 5.21
N SER A 560 14.66 -2.69 5.06
CA SER A 560 14.34 -3.86 5.87
C SER A 560 14.11 -5.10 5.00
N ASP A 561 14.43 -6.27 5.54
CA ASP A 561 14.28 -7.55 4.83
C ASP A 561 13.01 -8.26 5.31
N GLU A 562 12.03 -8.39 4.43
CA GLU A 562 10.68 -8.84 4.80
C GLU A 562 10.30 -10.16 4.16
N PHE A 563 9.39 -10.92 4.75
CA PHE A 563 8.78 -12.07 4.07
C PHE A 563 7.57 -11.62 3.24
N GLN A 564 7.26 -12.37 2.17
CA GLN A 564 6.16 -12.03 1.26
C GLN A 564 5.01 -13.04 1.31
N PHE A 565 3.81 -12.50 1.19
CA PHE A 565 2.55 -13.23 1.04
C PHE A 565 1.82 -12.71 -0.20
N PHE A 566 1.77 -13.52 -1.26
CA PHE A 566 1.18 -13.17 -2.56
C PHE A 566 -0.28 -13.59 -2.64
N GLY A 567 -1.18 -12.73 -3.10
CA GLY A 567 -2.60 -13.12 -3.29
C GLY A 567 -2.80 -14.12 -4.42
N HIS A 568 -3.69 -15.10 -4.23
CA HIS A 568 -4.01 -16.13 -5.25
C HIS A 568 -4.91 -15.65 -6.39
N THR A 569 -5.79 -14.69 -6.13
CA THR A 569 -6.82 -14.32 -7.10
C THR A 569 -6.55 -12.94 -7.70
N SER A 570 -6.87 -12.80 -8.99
CA SER A 570 -6.91 -11.51 -9.67
C SER A 570 -8.05 -10.60 -9.18
N LYS A 571 -8.97 -11.15 -8.37
CA LYS A 571 -10.21 -10.50 -7.95
C LYS A 571 -10.10 -9.82 -6.59
N ASN A 572 -9.16 -10.23 -5.72
CA ASN A 572 -9.05 -9.73 -4.36
C ASN A 572 -7.61 -9.37 -4.02
N TRP A 573 -7.41 -8.15 -3.52
CA TRP A 573 -6.12 -7.72 -3.00
C TRP A 573 -5.75 -8.58 -1.80
N VAL A 574 -4.48 -8.97 -1.71
CA VAL A 574 -4.04 -9.78 -0.58
C VAL A 574 -4.22 -9.01 0.72
N ALA A 575 -4.05 -7.68 0.71
CA ALA A 575 -4.33 -6.79 1.81
C ALA A 575 -4.71 -5.38 1.31
N LYS A 576 -5.52 -4.64 2.10
CA LYS A 576 -5.86 -3.21 1.90
C LYS A 576 -5.54 -2.37 3.15
N GLU A 577 -5.72 -1.04 3.07
CA GLU A 577 -5.87 -0.19 4.26
C GLU A 577 -6.87 -0.81 5.24
N GLY A 578 -6.54 -0.86 6.54
CA GLY A 578 -7.33 -1.55 7.56
C GLY A 578 -6.90 -2.97 7.92
N ASP A 579 -6.22 -3.70 7.02
CA ASP A 579 -5.82 -5.09 7.29
C ASP A 579 -4.56 -5.23 8.16
N SER A 580 -3.89 -4.12 8.47
CA SER A 580 -2.70 -4.14 9.32
C SER A 580 -3.02 -4.73 10.67
N GLY A 581 -2.16 -5.63 11.12
CA GLY A 581 -2.29 -6.35 12.37
C GLY A 581 -2.91 -7.72 12.17
N SER A 582 -3.40 -8.06 10.97
CA SER A 582 -3.87 -9.41 10.67
C SER A 582 -2.77 -10.44 10.93
N VAL A 583 -3.11 -11.49 11.67
CA VAL A 583 -2.24 -12.68 11.74
C VAL A 583 -2.43 -13.49 10.46
N VAL A 584 -1.34 -14.09 10.00
CA VAL A 584 -1.27 -14.97 8.84
C VAL A 584 -1.15 -16.40 9.34
N PHE A 585 -1.86 -17.32 8.68
CA PHE A 585 -2.00 -18.73 9.04
C PHE A 585 -1.52 -19.64 7.90
N ASP A 586 -1.05 -20.83 8.25
CA ASP A 586 -0.79 -21.91 7.30
C ASP A 586 -2.02 -22.80 7.06
N ASP A 587 -1.86 -23.85 6.26
CA ASP A 587 -2.90 -24.83 5.96
C ASP A 587 -3.43 -25.54 7.22
N GLU A 588 -2.68 -25.61 8.31
CA GLU A 588 -3.15 -26.19 9.58
C GLU A 588 -3.77 -25.16 10.53
N GLY A 589 -4.02 -23.93 10.05
CA GLY A 589 -4.62 -22.86 10.85
C GLY A 589 -3.67 -22.34 11.95
N ARG A 590 -2.37 -22.65 11.90
CA ARG A 590 -1.41 -22.19 12.90
C ARG A 590 -0.99 -20.77 12.56
N ALA A 591 -0.90 -19.90 13.57
CA ALA A 591 -0.34 -18.57 13.38
C ALA A 591 1.14 -18.69 12.97
N VAL A 592 1.50 -18.10 11.82
CA VAL A 592 2.87 -18.10 11.29
C VAL A 592 3.42 -16.69 11.14
N GLY A 593 2.60 -15.67 10.95
CA GLY A 593 3.10 -14.31 10.76
C GLY A 593 2.15 -13.19 11.15
N LEU A 594 2.66 -11.97 11.18
CA LEU A 594 1.94 -10.73 11.43
C LEU A 594 2.09 -9.81 10.21
N LEU A 595 1.00 -9.54 9.51
CA LEU A 595 0.97 -8.66 8.34
C LEU A 595 1.04 -7.20 8.79
N PHE A 596 1.91 -6.40 8.17
CA PHE A 596 2.07 -4.99 8.51
C PHE A 596 2.14 -4.03 7.31
N GLY A 597 2.26 -4.55 6.09
CA GLY A 597 2.46 -3.74 4.89
C GLY A 597 2.28 -4.55 3.61
N GLY A 598 2.53 -3.93 2.47
CA GLY A 598 2.54 -4.59 1.16
C GLY A 598 2.78 -3.64 0.00
N GLN A 599 2.78 -4.20 -1.20
CA GLN A 599 2.93 -3.46 -2.44
C GLN A 599 2.22 -4.20 -3.59
N MET A 600 1.85 -3.45 -4.62
CA MET A 600 1.26 -3.96 -5.84
C MET A 600 2.14 -3.53 -7.01
N VAL A 601 2.62 -4.50 -7.80
CA VAL A 601 3.31 -4.18 -9.06
C VAL A 601 2.33 -3.45 -9.98
N GLN A 602 2.82 -2.47 -10.75
CA GLN A 602 1.95 -1.67 -11.61
C GLN A 602 1.21 -2.52 -12.63
N ASN A 603 -0.11 -2.32 -12.72
CA ASN A 603 -1.06 -3.12 -13.52
C ASN A 603 -1.08 -4.62 -13.18
N ALA A 604 -0.60 -5.04 -12.00
CA ALA A 604 -0.69 -6.44 -11.64
C ALA A 604 -2.12 -6.87 -11.28
N ALA A 605 -2.46 -8.12 -11.55
CA ALA A 605 -3.73 -8.73 -11.17
C ALA A 605 -3.83 -8.91 -9.64
N CYS A 606 -2.70 -9.09 -8.97
CA CYS A 606 -2.63 -9.31 -7.52
C CYS A 606 -1.50 -8.50 -6.86
N SER A 607 -1.63 -8.29 -5.56
CA SER A 607 -0.64 -7.65 -4.70
C SER A 607 0.08 -8.67 -3.82
N TYR A 608 1.17 -8.24 -3.19
CA TYR A 608 1.84 -9.00 -2.13
C TYR A 608 1.93 -8.17 -0.85
N ALA A 609 1.88 -8.86 0.29
CA ALA A 609 2.00 -8.27 1.61
C ALA A 609 3.35 -8.62 2.26
N TYR A 610 3.79 -7.74 3.15
CA TYR A 610 4.94 -7.94 4.02
C TYR A 610 4.50 -8.54 5.36
N VAL A 611 5.20 -9.59 5.78
CA VAL A 611 4.86 -10.38 6.95
C VAL A 611 6.06 -10.52 7.87
N THR A 612 5.87 -10.21 9.15
CA THR A 612 6.84 -10.50 10.21
C THR A 612 6.57 -11.90 10.77
N PRO A 613 7.55 -12.80 10.88
CA PRO A 613 7.34 -14.12 11.49
C PRO A 613 6.82 -13.99 12.93
N ILE A 614 5.81 -14.77 13.29
CA ILE A 614 5.17 -14.67 14.62
C ILE A 614 6.15 -15.06 15.73
N GLU A 615 7.07 -15.98 15.45
CA GLU A 615 8.13 -16.39 16.36
C GLU A 615 9.10 -15.25 16.67
N ASP A 616 9.37 -14.36 15.71
CA ASP A 616 10.18 -13.16 15.91
C ASP A 616 9.42 -12.13 16.75
N VAL A 617 8.12 -11.95 16.49
CA VAL A 617 7.26 -11.07 17.29
C VAL A 617 7.25 -11.52 18.76
N PHE A 618 7.08 -12.82 19.02
CA PHE A 618 7.02 -13.36 20.38
C PHE A 618 8.38 -13.30 21.08
N ALA A 619 9.47 -13.57 20.35
CA ALA A 619 10.82 -13.40 20.86
C ALA A 619 11.10 -11.93 21.21
N ASP A 620 10.68 -10.99 20.35
CA ASP A 620 10.89 -9.56 20.57
C ASP A 620 10.07 -9.02 21.74
N ILE A 621 8.81 -9.44 21.92
CA ILE A 621 7.98 -9.10 23.08
C ILE A 621 8.68 -9.51 24.39
N ARG A 622 9.17 -10.76 24.47
CA ARG A 622 9.87 -11.26 25.66
C ARG A 622 11.16 -10.49 25.92
N LEU A 623 11.98 -10.31 24.88
CA LEU A 623 13.25 -9.58 24.97
C LEU A 623 13.02 -8.12 25.42
N PHE A 624 12.04 -7.45 24.81
CA PHE A 624 11.72 -6.06 25.11
C PHE A 624 11.17 -5.85 26.52
N SER A 625 10.47 -6.85 27.06
CA SER A 625 10.00 -6.83 28.44
C SER A 625 11.13 -6.93 29.49
N ASN A 626 12.38 -7.14 29.07
CA ASN A 626 13.54 -7.35 29.92
C ASN A 626 13.30 -8.45 30.99
N GLY A 627 12.76 -9.58 30.53
CA GLY A 627 12.45 -10.74 31.35
C GLY A 627 11.18 -10.65 32.19
N GLN A 628 10.39 -9.57 32.10
CA GLN A 628 9.12 -9.49 32.82
C GLN A 628 8.07 -10.44 32.28
N ILE A 629 7.97 -10.60 30.97
CA ILE A 629 7.08 -11.56 30.31
C ILE A 629 7.86 -12.88 30.20
N THR A 630 7.39 -13.90 30.92
CA THR A 630 8.08 -15.20 31.03
C THR A 630 7.56 -16.19 30.00
N GLU A 631 6.26 -16.16 29.71
CA GLU A 631 5.61 -17.05 28.75
C GLU A 631 4.63 -16.25 27.88
N ILE A 632 4.49 -16.68 26.62
CA ILE A 632 3.58 -16.11 25.63
C ILE A 632 3.04 -17.26 24.77
N ARG A 633 1.73 -17.27 24.52
CA ARG A 633 1.06 -18.20 23.61
C ARG A 633 -0.11 -17.54 22.91
N ILE A 634 -0.58 -18.14 21.82
CA ILE A 634 -1.89 -17.79 21.28
C ILE A 634 -2.96 -18.23 22.29
N ALA A 635 -3.98 -17.40 22.50
CA ALA A 635 -5.01 -17.68 23.51
C ALA A 635 -5.82 -18.92 23.11
N GLU A 636 -6.00 -19.83 24.07
CA GLU A 636 -6.83 -21.02 23.92
C GLU A 636 -8.31 -20.65 24.12
N ASP A 637 -9.17 -21.11 23.22
CA ASP A 637 -10.63 -20.98 23.37
C ASP A 637 -11.10 -21.99 24.43
N SER A 638 -11.38 -21.50 25.64
CA SER A 638 -11.97 -22.28 26.74
C SER A 638 -13.44 -22.63 26.51
#